data_AF-A0AAD0QIY6-F1
#
_entry.id   AF-A0AAD0QIY6-F1
#
_cell.length_a   1.000
_cell.length_b   1.000
_cell.length_c   1.000
_cell.angle_alpha   90.00
_cell.angle_beta   90.00
_cell.angle_gamma   90.00
#
_symmetry.space_group_name_H-M   'P 1'
#
loop_
_entity.id
_entity.type
_entity.pdbx_description
1 polymer ?
#
loop_
_entity_poly.entity_id
_entity_poly.type
_entity_poly.pdbx_seq_one_letter_code
_entity_poly.pdbx_strand_id
1 'polypeptide(L)'
;MRIFIASSSELNQERKDLQLLLYKNNIKPVVWEDIDHSIGIDRFQTRINEEHLLTSDFVIFMIKSKLGQFTLEEFEEAYKSLGSRIGGMLIYFFEFDRNNVHVDDLFKILSLENFLKKEGKYPQKVKDFRDLENHFLEQMINHLNPSTKNELTKTLETEVLEQQTPINQIKKICIYTVKPLNTSIKFNLGIIKNQFNKFDIELHHKILNEDFLLEHYEFDLCFIFTKTNSDKIIIEDEYFIQKSITLSELSGFIESDKVILVLDKNIEDSSFEIQIADNDSQIKKIISSKIYKELKLVKGNYKFYKLSTELPDLIDTKNFNQFIGRTTDIENLVKKISNLKNENKILTIKGSGGIGKTTLISKVVTEFSDRGKFKDGIKFVQCEFIKDYEDFEYKISMSFDMTNALNFGTQLKEQINQIDSDRLIILDNVETILHLENTDKIKEFIKYISNFSTIVITSREKLNEDFEFVYELRELTTDEAEELFLKCYEIKNCDNKFLRTEILENILNNNPLAIKLVTSNLPKNKNLQTLKNELEKNFFDLTSKDLENIFDKESDLNIQRTKSLFNSINYSYLRLSEKEKLALELLSLFPDGIYIEHFKAFYNKKENKNKNSIKKKIENFSDRDLKSLEDKSLIINANERINLQSIIGRFADYKFQNKDNEEKLEYYKKAYGYNAFLLSIIENPKIKHSISSYIFDENKNNFLKCLDYIRYLEINENTISFIDDLSAYFGMSSSPNEKIFQKLKTLRNSIDDKVKKDFLNCVMLSIDYFYGNFSTVYIKMQKQYPLEQIINKKIMNNIEKWGIFNLLSIYGMEGHQYYEVKFALNNNILSPSTFEIGEYEITKKYFDNYLNAKNSTFTKYELMLNTNNLDTEVLKKYIQSLYTTQFIDKIQMTYTLLKAQKTEVTLKDIKKLIITNPFTDGLKTLMLAIKDEKETSKEMYEKAIEKLYHIKYYYVEAILLYSEYLKNIKDDDFEIWLKKGQELSFNHYYRYLFHRFNCLEKNIRIQYNEDDYPLPEKFDYTEIIKKYEL
;
A
#
# COMPACT_ATOMS: atom_id res chain seq x y z
N MET A 1 -19.55 -26.77 -10.52
CA MET A 1 -20.96 -26.57 -10.86
C MET A 1 -21.39 -25.24 -10.27
N ARG A 2 -21.86 -24.30 -11.08
CA ARG A 2 -22.33 -22.97 -10.68
C ARG A 2 -23.86 -22.98 -10.70
N ILE A 3 -24.48 -22.60 -9.59
CA ILE A 3 -25.95 -22.59 -9.46
C ILE A 3 -26.41 -21.15 -9.23
N PHE A 4 -27.34 -20.66 -10.04
CA PHE A 4 -28.03 -19.39 -9.78
C PHE A 4 -29.32 -19.64 -9.00
N ILE A 5 -29.55 -18.89 -7.93
CA ILE A 5 -30.78 -18.98 -7.13
C ILE A 5 -31.60 -17.70 -7.26
N ALA A 6 -32.81 -17.83 -7.81
CA ALA A 6 -33.81 -16.79 -7.85
C ALA A 6 -34.98 -17.17 -6.92
N SER A 7 -35.38 -16.27 -6.02
CA SER A 7 -36.49 -16.53 -5.11
C SER A 7 -37.39 -15.32 -4.91
N SER A 8 -38.65 -15.56 -4.56
CA SER A 8 -39.53 -14.55 -3.96
C SER A 8 -38.85 -13.94 -2.73
N SER A 9 -39.01 -12.63 -2.52
CA SER A 9 -38.38 -11.89 -1.41
C SER A 9 -38.74 -12.40 -0.01
N GLU A 10 -39.90 -13.04 0.11
CA GLU A 10 -40.41 -13.62 1.37
C GLU A 10 -39.77 -14.97 1.74
N LEU A 11 -39.00 -15.59 0.83
CA LEU A 11 -38.31 -16.86 1.06
C LEU A 11 -36.84 -16.66 1.45
N ASN A 12 -36.53 -15.56 2.15
CA ASN A 12 -35.14 -15.20 2.45
C ASN A 12 -34.46 -16.26 3.32
N GLN A 13 -35.16 -16.81 4.31
CA GLN A 13 -34.63 -17.84 5.18
C GLN A 13 -34.42 -19.15 4.42
N GLU A 14 -35.43 -19.62 3.68
CA GLU A 14 -35.37 -20.86 2.89
C GLU A 14 -34.29 -20.81 1.81
N ARG A 15 -34.02 -19.62 1.25
CA ARG A 15 -32.92 -19.41 0.32
C ARG A 15 -31.56 -19.48 1.02
N LYS A 16 -31.40 -18.91 2.22
CA LYS A 16 -30.17 -19.06 3.01
C LYS A 16 -29.93 -20.52 3.39
N ASP A 17 -30.99 -21.22 3.76
CA ASP A 17 -30.93 -22.66 4.06
C ASP A 17 -30.53 -23.47 2.82
N LEU A 18 -31.03 -23.13 1.63
CA LEU A 18 -30.61 -23.75 0.37
C LEU A 18 -29.15 -23.46 0.04
N GLN A 19 -28.69 -22.23 0.26
CA GLN A 19 -27.28 -21.88 0.08
C GLN A 19 -26.39 -22.71 1.01
N LEU A 20 -26.77 -22.83 2.29
CA LEU A 20 -26.08 -23.68 3.27
C LEU A 20 -26.00 -25.14 2.80
N LEU A 21 -27.10 -25.68 2.27
CA LEU A 21 -27.14 -27.03 1.71
C LEU A 21 -26.17 -27.19 0.52
N LEU A 22 -26.09 -26.20 -0.37
CA LEU A 22 -25.16 -26.22 -1.50
C LEU A 22 -23.70 -26.11 -1.05
N TYR A 23 -23.41 -25.27 -0.07
CA TYR A 23 -22.07 -25.14 0.51
C TYR A 23 -21.60 -26.44 1.17
N LYS A 24 -22.48 -27.14 1.92
CA LYS A 24 -22.19 -28.47 2.48
C LYS A 24 -21.75 -29.49 1.42
N ASN A 25 -22.17 -29.28 0.16
CA ASN A 25 -21.85 -30.13 -0.98
C ASN A 25 -20.73 -29.55 -1.88
N ASN A 26 -19.93 -28.61 -1.39
CA ASN A 26 -18.86 -27.92 -2.15
C ASN A 26 -19.35 -27.21 -3.43
N ILE A 27 -20.59 -26.74 -3.44
CA ILE A 27 -21.16 -25.95 -4.54
C ILE A 27 -21.34 -24.51 -4.06
N LYS A 28 -20.72 -23.55 -4.75
CA LYS A 28 -20.88 -22.12 -4.44
C LYS A 28 -22.03 -21.54 -5.27
N PRO A 29 -23.17 -21.17 -4.67
CA PRO A 29 -24.28 -20.56 -5.39
C PRO A 29 -24.00 -19.09 -5.73
N VAL A 30 -24.71 -18.59 -6.74
CA VAL A 30 -24.83 -17.16 -7.04
C VAL A 30 -26.23 -16.71 -6.63
N VAL A 31 -26.26 -15.67 -5.81
CA VAL A 31 -27.49 -15.13 -5.22
C VAL A 31 -27.58 -13.68 -5.65
N TRP A 32 -28.71 -13.29 -6.22
CA TRP A 32 -28.84 -12.00 -6.88
C TRP A 32 -28.76 -10.79 -5.92
N GLU A 33 -29.08 -10.97 -4.63
CA GLU A 33 -28.99 -9.93 -3.59
C GLU A 33 -27.55 -9.63 -3.13
N ASP A 34 -26.64 -10.57 -3.36
CA ASP A 34 -25.21 -10.41 -3.07
C ASP A 34 -24.46 -9.73 -4.24
N ILE A 35 -25.19 -9.30 -5.28
CA ILE A 35 -24.66 -8.67 -6.48
C ILE A 35 -24.83 -7.15 -6.37
N ASP A 36 -23.77 -6.42 -6.68
CA ASP A 36 -23.71 -4.96 -6.57
C ASP A 36 -24.83 -4.23 -7.34
N HIS A 37 -25.63 -3.45 -6.61
CA HIS A 37 -26.73 -2.63 -7.13
C HIS A 37 -26.29 -1.24 -7.67
N SER A 38 -24.98 -0.97 -7.77
CA SER A 38 -24.45 0.30 -8.26
C SER A 38 -24.95 0.66 -9.67
N ILE A 39 -25.13 1.96 -9.93
CA ILE A 39 -25.67 2.49 -11.18
C ILE A 39 -24.60 2.38 -12.29
N GLY A 40 -24.85 1.55 -13.30
CA GLY A 40 -24.04 1.40 -14.51
C GLY A 40 -24.71 1.98 -15.77
N ILE A 41 -24.05 1.86 -16.92
CA ILE A 41 -24.59 2.30 -18.23
C ILE A 41 -25.73 1.36 -18.69
N ASP A 42 -25.66 0.07 -18.32
CA ASP A 42 -26.65 -0.95 -18.65
C ASP A 42 -27.68 -1.16 -17.53
N ARG A 43 -28.90 -1.60 -17.90
CA ARG A 43 -29.95 -1.96 -16.93
C ARG A 43 -29.41 -3.05 -16.00
N PHE A 44 -29.58 -2.88 -14.69
CA PHE A 44 -29.11 -3.83 -13.66
C PHE A 44 -29.46 -5.30 -13.97
N GLN A 45 -30.68 -5.56 -14.47
CA GLN A 45 -31.10 -6.90 -14.85
C GLN A 45 -30.29 -7.51 -16.01
N THR A 46 -29.85 -6.70 -16.98
CA THR A 46 -29.02 -7.17 -18.10
C THR A 46 -27.67 -7.69 -17.61
N ARG A 47 -27.05 -7.00 -16.64
CA ARG A 47 -25.79 -7.43 -16.02
C ARG A 47 -25.93 -8.73 -15.24
N ILE A 48 -26.98 -8.86 -14.42
CA ILE A 48 -27.28 -10.12 -13.73
C ILE A 48 -27.43 -11.26 -14.74
N ASN A 49 -28.18 -11.01 -15.81
CA ASN A 49 -28.45 -12.04 -16.80
C ASN A 49 -27.15 -12.50 -17.49
N GLU A 50 -26.31 -11.57 -17.95
CA GLU A 50 -25.08 -11.88 -18.70
C GLU A 50 -23.94 -12.43 -17.84
N GLU A 51 -23.69 -11.84 -16.67
CA GLU A 51 -22.50 -12.16 -15.86
C GLU A 51 -22.76 -13.32 -14.88
N HIS A 52 -24.02 -13.54 -14.49
CA HIS A 52 -24.37 -14.44 -13.40
C HIS A 52 -25.35 -15.55 -13.78
N LEU A 53 -26.48 -15.23 -14.40
CA LEU A 53 -27.51 -16.22 -14.74
C LEU A 53 -27.09 -17.10 -15.92
N LEU A 54 -26.66 -16.50 -17.05
CA LEU A 54 -26.29 -17.22 -18.27
C LEU A 54 -24.95 -17.96 -18.19
N THR A 55 -24.15 -17.67 -17.16
CA THR A 55 -22.88 -18.36 -16.87
C THR A 55 -23.04 -19.48 -15.86
N SER A 56 -24.27 -19.76 -15.39
CA SER A 56 -24.57 -20.81 -14.41
C SER A 56 -24.97 -22.12 -15.09
N ASP A 57 -24.50 -23.24 -14.54
CA ASP A 57 -24.79 -24.60 -15.04
C ASP A 57 -26.23 -25.01 -14.77
N PHE A 58 -26.77 -24.60 -13.60
CA PHE A 58 -28.15 -24.85 -13.19
C PHE A 58 -28.78 -23.58 -12.61
N VAL A 59 -30.10 -23.46 -12.74
CA VAL A 59 -30.88 -22.37 -12.15
C VAL A 59 -32.00 -22.92 -11.27
N ILE A 60 -32.15 -22.38 -10.07
CA ILE A 60 -33.21 -22.74 -9.12
C ILE A 60 -34.13 -21.55 -8.92
N PHE A 61 -35.43 -21.74 -9.19
CA PHE A 61 -36.49 -20.79 -8.91
C PHE A 61 -37.32 -21.24 -7.71
N MET A 62 -37.46 -20.38 -6.70
CA MET A 62 -38.28 -20.61 -5.52
C MET A 62 -39.38 -19.55 -5.43
N ILE A 63 -40.63 -19.95 -5.56
CA ILE A 63 -41.78 -19.05 -5.68
C ILE A 63 -42.76 -19.33 -4.55
N LYS A 64 -43.23 -18.29 -3.84
CA LYS A 64 -44.31 -18.41 -2.84
C LYS A 64 -45.52 -17.56 -3.23
N SER A 65 -45.85 -16.52 -2.47
CA SER A 65 -47.05 -15.70 -2.61
C SER A 65 -46.86 -14.47 -3.52
N LYS A 66 -45.61 -14.11 -3.86
CA LYS A 66 -45.28 -13.01 -4.77
C LYS A 66 -44.31 -13.41 -5.88
N LEU A 67 -44.55 -12.92 -7.10
CA LEU A 67 -43.62 -13.05 -8.22
C LEU A 67 -43.14 -11.66 -8.65
N GLY A 68 -41.92 -11.30 -8.22
CA GLY A 68 -41.30 -10.01 -8.55
C GLY A 68 -41.08 -9.83 -10.05
N GLN A 69 -41.07 -8.59 -10.53
CA GLN A 69 -40.84 -8.30 -11.95
C GLN A 69 -39.48 -8.83 -12.43
N PHE A 70 -38.44 -8.71 -11.61
CA PHE A 70 -37.10 -9.23 -11.89
C PHE A 70 -37.06 -10.76 -11.90
N THR A 71 -37.70 -11.43 -10.93
CA THR A 71 -37.79 -12.91 -10.88
C THR A 71 -38.49 -13.49 -12.12
N LEU A 72 -39.49 -12.78 -12.67
CA LEU A 72 -40.15 -13.18 -13.92
C LEU A 72 -39.24 -12.96 -15.14
N GLU A 73 -38.55 -11.82 -15.23
CA GLU A 73 -37.58 -11.55 -16.30
C GLU A 73 -36.41 -12.57 -16.29
N GLU A 74 -35.90 -12.93 -15.11
CA GLU A 74 -34.90 -14.00 -14.92
C GLU A 74 -35.42 -15.36 -15.38
N PHE A 75 -36.66 -15.69 -15.03
CA PHE A 75 -37.29 -16.94 -15.44
C PHE A 75 -37.41 -17.03 -16.96
N GLU A 76 -37.90 -15.97 -17.62
CA GLU A 76 -38.03 -15.94 -19.07
C GLU A 76 -36.67 -16.07 -19.78
N GLU A 77 -35.63 -15.40 -19.26
CA GLU A 77 -34.29 -15.43 -19.84
C GLU A 77 -33.58 -16.77 -19.62
N ALA A 78 -33.70 -17.35 -18.42
CA ALA A 78 -33.21 -18.69 -18.11
C ALA A 78 -33.93 -19.75 -18.97
N TYR A 79 -35.24 -19.60 -19.17
CA TYR A 79 -36.03 -20.52 -19.99
C TYR A 79 -35.62 -20.49 -21.47
N LYS A 80 -35.43 -19.31 -22.05
CA LYS A 80 -34.94 -19.15 -23.44
C LYS A 80 -33.56 -19.79 -23.66
N SER A 81 -32.71 -19.77 -22.63
CA SER A 81 -31.32 -20.22 -22.69
C SER A 81 -31.10 -21.66 -22.21
N LEU A 82 -32.18 -22.38 -21.90
CA LEU A 82 -32.13 -23.75 -21.42
C LEU A 82 -31.73 -24.72 -22.55
N GLY A 83 -30.75 -25.58 -22.28
CA GLY A 83 -30.21 -26.54 -23.24
C GLY A 83 -29.13 -25.99 -24.18
N SER A 84 -28.90 -24.67 -24.20
CA SER A 84 -27.81 -24.03 -24.95
C SER A 84 -26.70 -23.51 -24.04
N ARG A 85 -27.04 -22.75 -22.99
CA ARG A 85 -26.09 -22.19 -22.00
C ARG A 85 -26.34 -22.71 -20.59
N ILE A 86 -27.59 -23.02 -20.25
CA ILE A 86 -27.99 -23.55 -18.94
C ILE A 86 -28.31 -25.04 -19.08
N GLY A 87 -27.64 -25.88 -18.30
CA GLY A 87 -27.75 -27.34 -18.32
C GLY A 87 -29.04 -27.88 -17.68
N GLY A 88 -29.64 -27.15 -16.74
CA GLY A 88 -30.93 -27.52 -16.16
C GLY A 88 -31.56 -26.43 -15.30
N MET A 89 -32.88 -26.54 -15.08
CA MET A 89 -33.65 -25.56 -14.30
C MET A 89 -34.64 -26.27 -13.38
N LEU A 90 -34.64 -25.92 -12.10
CA LEU A 90 -35.54 -26.45 -11.08
C LEU A 90 -36.49 -25.35 -10.60
N ILE A 91 -37.77 -25.67 -10.47
CA ILE A 91 -38.80 -24.69 -10.10
C ILE A 91 -39.62 -25.25 -8.95
N TYR A 92 -39.63 -24.53 -7.83
CA TYR A 92 -40.32 -24.88 -6.60
C TYR A 92 -41.39 -23.84 -6.27
N PHE A 93 -42.63 -24.29 -6.07
CA PHE A 93 -43.73 -23.48 -5.56
C PHE A 93 -44.02 -23.85 -4.11
N PHE A 94 -43.81 -22.92 -3.21
CA PHE A 94 -44.16 -23.06 -1.80
C PHE A 94 -45.67 -22.93 -1.61
N GLU A 95 -46.25 -23.73 -0.71
CA GLU A 95 -47.66 -23.61 -0.36
C GLU A 95 -47.93 -22.25 0.34
N PHE A 96 -49.04 -21.61 -0.04
CA PHE A 96 -49.54 -20.37 0.55
C PHE A 96 -51.07 -20.28 0.47
N ASP A 97 -51.68 -19.52 1.37
CA ASP A 97 -53.13 -19.27 1.35
C ASP A 97 -53.48 -18.21 0.29
N ARG A 98 -54.17 -18.65 -0.77
CA ARG A 98 -54.56 -17.81 -1.91
C ARG A 98 -55.52 -16.69 -1.53
N ASN A 99 -56.23 -16.80 -0.41
CA ASN A 99 -57.16 -15.76 0.05
C ASN A 99 -56.43 -14.52 0.61
N ASN A 100 -55.15 -14.66 0.96
CA ASN A 100 -54.33 -13.61 1.56
C ASN A 100 -53.32 -12.98 0.58
N VAL A 101 -53.47 -13.25 -0.72
CA VAL A 101 -52.57 -12.74 -1.78
C VAL A 101 -53.28 -11.71 -2.65
N HIS A 102 -52.56 -10.64 -3.00
CA HIS A 102 -53.08 -9.63 -3.89
C HIS A 102 -53.47 -10.23 -5.26
N VAL A 103 -54.61 -9.81 -5.81
CA VAL A 103 -55.20 -10.42 -7.02
C VAL A 103 -54.23 -10.43 -8.20
N ASP A 104 -53.43 -9.37 -8.36
CA ASP A 104 -52.45 -9.26 -9.46
C ASP A 104 -51.27 -10.25 -9.32
N ASP A 105 -50.77 -10.47 -8.10
CA ASP A 105 -49.68 -11.42 -7.85
C ASP A 105 -50.18 -12.86 -8.00
N LEU A 106 -51.41 -13.12 -7.54
CA LEU A 106 -52.08 -14.40 -7.76
C LEU A 106 -52.28 -14.68 -9.25
N PHE A 107 -52.65 -13.66 -10.05
CA PHE A 107 -52.79 -13.80 -11.50
C PHE A 107 -51.45 -14.11 -12.19
N LYS A 108 -50.35 -13.46 -11.81
CA LYS A 108 -49.01 -13.75 -12.34
C LYS A 108 -48.55 -15.17 -12.03
N ILE A 109 -48.73 -15.62 -10.79
CA ILE A 109 -48.38 -16.98 -10.36
C ILE A 109 -49.20 -18.01 -11.15
N LEU A 110 -50.52 -17.82 -11.27
CA LEU A 110 -51.40 -18.72 -12.03
C LEU A 110 -51.08 -18.71 -13.53
N SER A 111 -50.68 -17.56 -14.09
CA SER A 111 -50.23 -17.45 -15.47
C SER A 111 -48.95 -18.27 -15.71
N LEU A 112 -47.97 -18.17 -14.81
CA LEU A 112 -46.73 -18.95 -14.87
C LEU A 112 -47.00 -20.45 -14.69
N GLU A 113 -47.86 -20.85 -13.73
CA GLU A 113 -48.28 -22.26 -13.57
C GLU A 113 -48.93 -22.80 -14.85
N ASN A 114 -49.77 -22.01 -15.53
CA ASN A 114 -50.42 -22.39 -16.78
C ASN A 114 -49.45 -22.46 -17.96
N PHE A 115 -48.47 -21.54 -18.02
CA PHE A 115 -47.40 -21.57 -19.01
C PHE A 115 -46.56 -22.85 -18.87
N LEU A 116 -46.07 -23.16 -17.67
CA LEU A 116 -45.28 -24.36 -17.39
C LEU A 116 -46.02 -25.65 -17.76
N LYS A 117 -47.33 -25.72 -17.47
CA LYS A 117 -48.17 -26.85 -17.87
C LYS A 117 -48.30 -27.03 -19.38
N LYS A 118 -48.41 -25.94 -20.14
CA LYS A 118 -48.48 -25.99 -21.62
C LYS A 118 -47.17 -26.49 -22.23
N GLU A 119 -46.04 -26.10 -21.63
CA GLU A 119 -44.69 -26.48 -22.06
C GLU A 119 -44.26 -27.89 -21.57
N GLY A 120 -45.15 -28.61 -20.89
CA GLY A 120 -44.86 -29.96 -20.38
C GLY A 120 -43.85 -29.99 -19.23
N LYS A 121 -43.62 -28.87 -18.54
CA LYS A 121 -42.76 -28.80 -17.35
C LYS A 121 -43.60 -28.81 -16.09
N TYR A 122 -43.22 -29.69 -15.15
CA TYR A 122 -43.93 -29.85 -13.90
C TYR A 122 -43.12 -29.18 -12.78
N PRO A 123 -43.53 -27.99 -12.32
CA PRO A 123 -42.92 -27.40 -11.14
C PRO A 123 -43.31 -28.20 -9.89
N GLN A 124 -42.44 -28.17 -8.89
CA GLN A 124 -42.60 -28.97 -7.69
C GLN A 124 -43.27 -28.16 -6.60
N LYS A 125 -44.33 -28.70 -6.02
CA LYS A 125 -45.01 -28.07 -4.88
C LYS A 125 -44.37 -28.55 -3.60
N VAL A 126 -43.91 -27.62 -2.79
CA VAL A 126 -43.21 -27.88 -1.53
C VAL A 126 -43.94 -27.18 -0.39
N LYS A 127 -44.10 -27.87 0.73
CA LYS A 127 -44.77 -27.28 1.90
C LYS A 127 -43.86 -26.34 2.67
N ASP A 128 -42.60 -26.75 2.82
CA ASP A 128 -41.56 -26.05 3.56
C ASP A 128 -40.17 -26.37 2.98
N PHE A 129 -39.13 -25.83 3.61
CA PHE A 129 -37.75 -26.06 3.17
C PHE A 129 -37.32 -27.53 3.25
N ARG A 130 -37.82 -28.33 4.21
CA ARG A 130 -37.45 -29.75 4.32
C ARG A 130 -37.99 -30.55 3.14
N ASP A 131 -39.20 -30.21 2.70
CA ASP A 131 -39.82 -30.80 1.51
C ASP A 131 -39.01 -30.45 0.24
N LEU A 132 -38.54 -29.20 0.15
CA LEU A 132 -37.63 -28.76 -0.91
C LEU A 132 -36.27 -29.48 -0.85
N GLU A 133 -35.65 -29.59 0.32
CA GLU A 133 -34.35 -30.24 0.53
C GLU A 133 -34.40 -31.69 0.08
N ASN A 134 -35.42 -32.46 0.49
CA ASN A 134 -35.60 -33.84 0.08
C ASN A 134 -35.72 -33.96 -1.45
N HIS A 135 -36.56 -33.13 -2.06
CA HIS A 135 -36.75 -33.15 -3.51
C HIS A 135 -35.50 -32.72 -4.28
N PHE A 136 -34.78 -31.72 -3.76
CA PHE A 136 -33.54 -31.22 -4.34
C PHE A 136 -32.44 -32.29 -4.29
N LEU A 137 -32.29 -33.00 -3.17
CA LEU A 137 -31.35 -34.10 -3.02
C LEU A 137 -31.68 -35.28 -3.95
N GLU A 138 -32.96 -35.66 -4.07
CA GLU A 138 -33.40 -36.71 -5.00
C GLU A 138 -33.07 -36.38 -6.47
N GLN A 139 -33.23 -35.12 -6.87
CA GLN A 139 -32.91 -34.70 -8.24
C GLN A 139 -31.40 -34.57 -8.49
N MET A 140 -30.63 -34.12 -7.50
CA MET A 140 -29.17 -34.05 -7.58
C MET A 140 -28.52 -35.43 -7.75
N ILE A 141 -29.07 -36.47 -7.10
CA ILE A 141 -28.60 -37.87 -7.23
C ILE A 141 -28.71 -38.39 -8.68
N ASN A 142 -29.61 -37.83 -9.48
CA ASN A 142 -29.78 -38.18 -10.90
C ASN A 142 -28.84 -37.43 -11.85
N HIS A 143 -28.24 -36.31 -11.43
CA HIS A 143 -27.39 -35.46 -12.26
C HIS A 143 -25.88 -35.50 -11.90
N LEU A 144 -25.51 -36.25 -10.85
CA LEU A 144 -24.11 -36.44 -10.45
C LEU A 144 -23.45 -37.63 -11.18
N ASN A 145 -22.17 -37.47 -11.54
CA ASN A 145 -21.37 -38.52 -12.19
C ASN A 145 -21.26 -39.79 -11.32
N PRO A 146 -21.04 -40.98 -11.93
CA PRO A 146 -21.00 -42.26 -11.20
C PRO A 146 -19.97 -42.34 -10.07
N SER A 147 -18.87 -41.58 -10.18
CA SER A 147 -17.81 -41.51 -9.16
C SER A 147 -18.28 -40.88 -7.84
N THR A 148 -19.12 -39.84 -7.92
CA THR A 148 -19.67 -39.15 -6.74
C THR A 148 -20.82 -39.94 -6.11
N LYS A 149 -21.52 -40.75 -6.93
CA LYS A 149 -22.56 -41.67 -6.47
C LYS A 149 -22.01 -42.68 -5.47
N ASN A 150 -20.83 -43.24 -5.72
CA ASN A 150 -20.18 -44.21 -4.84
C ASN A 150 -19.68 -43.62 -3.50
N GLU A 151 -19.33 -42.34 -3.46
CA GLU A 151 -19.02 -41.64 -2.20
C GLU A 151 -20.29 -41.39 -1.39
N LEU A 152 -21.38 -40.91 -2.03
CA LEU A 152 -22.66 -40.64 -1.37
C LEU A 152 -23.37 -41.89 -0.84
N THR A 153 -23.37 -43.02 -1.56
CA THR A 153 -23.90 -44.30 -1.02
C THR A 153 -23.04 -44.85 0.10
N LYS A 154 -21.72 -44.63 0.08
CA LYS A 154 -20.87 -44.98 1.23
C LYS A 154 -21.21 -44.12 2.45
N THR A 155 -21.40 -42.81 2.29
CA THR A 155 -21.75 -41.95 3.44
C THR A 155 -23.11 -42.31 4.04
N LEU A 156 -24.08 -42.74 3.23
CA LEU A 156 -25.42 -43.15 3.70
C LEU A 156 -25.47 -44.58 4.30
N GLU A 157 -24.58 -45.49 3.90
CA GLU A 157 -24.51 -46.85 4.46
C GLU A 157 -23.57 -46.95 5.69
N THR A 158 -22.75 -45.93 5.97
CA THR A 158 -21.78 -45.96 7.10
C THR A 158 -22.31 -45.29 8.38
N GLU A 159 -23.58 -44.87 8.45
CA GLU A 159 -24.17 -44.30 9.69
C GLU A 159 -24.86 -45.34 10.60
N VAL A 160 -24.78 -46.65 10.30
CA VAL A 160 -25.42 -47.67 11.17
C VAL A 160 -24.46 -48.73 11.74
N LEU A 161 -23.19 -48.80 11.35
CA LEU A 161 -22.27 -49.70 12.03
C LEU A 161 -20.84 -49.15 12.14
N GLU A 162 -20.35 -49.28 13.38
CA GLU A 162 -18.96 -49.19 13.84
C GLU A 162 -18.46 -47.82 14.29
N GLN A 163 -18.69 -47.62 15.59
CA GLN A 163 -17.82 -46.93 16.53
C GLN A 163 -16.33 -47.17 16.22
N GLN A 164 -15.54 -46.09 16.36
CA GLN A 164 -14.08 -45.99 16.38
C GLN A 164 -13.37 -45.78 15.03
N THR A 165 -13.39 -44.53 14.57
CA THR A 165 -12.39 -43.96 13.66
C THR A 165 -11.40 -43.05 14.40
N PRO A 166 -10.13 -42.96 13.96
CA PRO A 166 -9.05 -42.31 14.68
C PRO A 166 -9.19 -40.78 14.67
N ILE A 167 -8.83 -40.16 15.79
CA ILE A 167 -8.84 -38.69 16.02
C ILE A 167 -8.22 -37.96 14.82
N ASN A 168 -9.03 -37.19 14.08
CA ASN A 168 -8.52 -36.18 13.16
C ASN A 168 -7.62 -35.23 13.97
N GLN A 169 -6.34 -35.17 13.61
CA GLN A 169 -5.35 -34.42 14.37
C GLN A 169 -5.63 -32.91 14.24
N ILE A 170 -6.05 -32.27 15.33
CA ILE A 170 -6.30 -30.81 15.41
C ILE A 170 -5.05 -30.05 14.98
N LYS A 171 -5.15 -29.25 13.92
CA LYS A 171 -4.05 -28.45 13.34
C LYS A 171 -4.37 -26.96 13.28
N LYS A 172 -5.63 -26.57 13.11
CA LYS A 172 -6.07 -25.17 13.01
C LYS A 172 -7.03 -24.83 14.13
N ILE A 173 -6.66 -23.87 14.97
CA ILE A 173 -7.46 -23.41 16.11
C ILE A 173 -7.74 -21.92 15.97
N CYS A 174 -8.98 -21.49 16.20
CA CYS A 174 -9.32 -20.06 16.31
C CYS A 174 -9.59 -19.65 17.75
N ILE A 175 -9.15 -18.45 18.12
CA ILE A 175 -9.48 -17.77 19.37
C ILE A 175 -10.29 -16.52 19.04
N TYR A 176 -11.51 -16.46 19.55
CA TYR A 176 -12.33 -15.27 19.55
C TYR A 176 -12.26 -14.57 20.91
N THR A 177 -12.07 -13.25 20.90
CA THR A 177 -12.13 -12.42 22.12
C THR A 177 -12.97 -11.18 21.89
N VAL A 178 -13.68 -10.70 22.91
CA VAL A 178 -14.32 -9.38 22.89
C VAL A 178 -13.40 -8.28 23.45
N LYS A 179 -13.50 -7.08 22.88
CA LYS A 179 -12.87 -5.84 23.35
C LYS A 179 -13.74 -4.61 22.98
N PRO A 180 -15.01 -4.52 23.42
CA PRO A 180 -15.90 -3.44 23.03
C PRO A 180 -15.43 -2.08 23.58
N LEU A 181 -15.50 -1.02 22.76
CA LEU A 181 -14.94 0.29 23.06
C LEU A 181 -15.59 1.01 24.25
N ASN A 182 -16.89 0.76 24.46
CA ASN A 182 -17.68 1.37 25.52
C ASN A 182 -17.59 0.60 26.86
N THR A 183 -16.65 -0.35 26.98
CA THR A 183 -16.49 -1.20 28.17
C THR A 183 -15.03 -1.35 28.58
N SER A 184 -14.79 -1.80 29.81
CA SER A 184 -13.45 -2.17 30.30
C SER A 184 -13.08 -3.64 30.01
N ILE A 185 -13.90 -4.37 29.25
CA ILE A 185 -13.70 -5.80 29.01
C ILE A 185 -12.50 -5.99 28.09
N LYS A 186 -11.49 -6.72 28.57
CA LYS A 186 -10.29 -7.05 27.80
C LYS A 186 -9.70 -8.37 28.27
N PHE A 187 -9.37 -9.24 27.32
CA PHE A 187 -8.69 -10.50 27.58
C PHE A 187 -7.19 -10.40 27.28
N ASN A 188 -6.36 -11.05 28.11
CA ASN A 188 -4.93 -11.08 27.92
C ASN A 188 -4.54 -12.15 26.88
N LEU A 189 -4.53 -11.74 25.62
CA LEU A 189 -4.20 -12.63 24.50
C LEU A 189 -2.81 -13.28 24.65
N GLY A 190 -1.85 -12.59 25.28
CA GLY A 190 -0.53 -13.16 25.56
C GLY A 190 -0.60 -14.39 26.45
N ILE A 191 -1.44 -14.38 27.49
CA ILE A 191 -1.61 -15.53 28.39
C ILE A 191 -2.26 -16.71 27.68
N ILE A 192 -3.29 -16.44 26.87
CA ILE A 192 -4.02 -17.45 26.08
C ILE A 192 -3.09 -18.09 25.04
N LYS A 193 -2.49 -17.24 24.19
CA LYS A 193 -1.55 -17.62 23.12
C LYS A 193 -0.39 -18.45 23.63
N ASN A 194 0.19 -18.05 24.77
CA ASN A 194 1.34 -18.73 25.36
C ASN A 194 1.06 -20.12 25.93
N GLN A 195 -0.18 -20.64 25.84
CA GLN A 195 -0.45 -22.04 26.17
C GLN A 195 -0.23 -22.98 24.97
N PHE A 196 -0.22 -22.44 23.75
CA PHE A 196 -0.20 -23.21 22.51
C PHE A 196 1.17 -23.28 21.83
N ASN A 197 2.11 -22.45 22.26
CA ASN A 197 3.44 -22.22 21.64
C ASN A 197 4.40 -23.43 21.64
N LYS A 198 4.02 -24.58 22.21
CA LYS A 198 4.79 -25.84 22.17
C LYS A 198 4.21 -26.87 21.19
N PHE A 199 3.12 -26.54 20.50
CA PHE A 199 2.35 -27.49 19.69
C PHE A 199 2.40 -27.13 18.21
N ASP A 200 2.30 -28.16 17.37
CA ASP A 200 2.32 -28.09 15.91
C ASP A 200 0.95 -27.67 15.39
N ILE A 201 0.60 -26.39 15.60
CA ILE A 201 -0.70 -25.85 15.23
C ILE A 201 -0.59 -24.45 14.61
N GLU A 202 -1.60 -24.11 13.83
CA GLU A 202 -1.90 -22.76 13.35
C GLU A 202 -2.97 -22.16 14.26
N LEU A 203 -2.60 -21.14 15.03
CA LEU A 203 -3.48 -20.45 15.96
C LEU A 203 -3.91 -19.10 15.38
N HIS A 204 -5.19 -18.95 15.11
CA HIS A 204 -5.78 -17.72 14.60
C HIS A 204 -6.44 -16.92 15.73
N HIS A 205 -6.37 -15.60 15.67
CA HIS A 205 -7.06 -14.71 16.61
C HIS A 205 -7.96 -13.74 15.84
N LYS A 206 -9.23 -13.66 16.26
CA LYS A 206 -10.24 -12.75 15.72
C LYS A 206 -11.01 -12.08 16.86
N ILE A 207 -11.58 -10.90 16.58
CA ILE A 207 -12.53 -10.26 17.50
C ILE A 207 -13.88 -10.98 17.37
N LEU A 208 -14.59 -11.12 18.48
CA LEU A 208 -15.90 -11.78 18.49
C LEU A 208 -17.00 -10.82 18.01
N ASN A 209 -17.41 -10.98 16.75
CA ASN A 209 -18.54 -10.28 16.12
C ASN A 209 -19.25 -11.23 15.14
N GLU A 210 -20.39 -10.80 14.59
CA GLU A 210 -21.19 -11.63 13.67
C GLU A 210 -20.46 -11.97 12.37
N ASP A 211 -19.74 -11.01 11.76
CA ASP A 211 -18.97 -11.20 10.53
C ASP A 211 -17.98 -12.37 10.64
N PHE A 212 -17.19 -12.42 11.72
CA PHE A 212 -16.11 -13.40 11.89
C PHE A 212 -16.58 -14.76 12.42
N LEU A 213 -17.78 -14.84 12.99
CA LEU A 213 -18.37 -16.11 13.43
C LEU A 213 -18.75 -17.00 12.24
N LEU A 214 -19.10 -16.40 11.09
CA LEU A 214 -19.40 -17.14 9.86
C LEU A 214 -18.20 -17.93 9.31
N GLU A 215 -16.97 -17.49 9.61
CA GLU A 215 -15.73 -18.12 9.14
C GLU A 215 -15.27 -19.30 10.04
N HIS A 216 -16.06 -19.74 11.03
CA HIS A 216 -15.63 -20.76 12.00
C HIS A 216 -15.35 -22.14 11.36
N TYR A 217 -15.98 -22.45 10.22
CA TYR A 217 -15.84 -23.73 9.52
C TYR A 217 -14.42 -23.99 8.97
N GLU A 218 -13.57 -22.96 8.88
CA GLU A 218 -12.17 -23.10 8.45
C GLU A 218 -11.25 -23.70 9.52
N PHE A 219 -11.75 -23.85 10.76
CA PHE A 219 -10.96 -24.27 11.92
C PHE A 219 -11.43 -25.61 12.47
N ASP A 220 -10.48 -26.39 12.98
CA ASP A 220 -10.76 -27.69 13.61
C ASP A 220 -11.39 -27.51 15.01
N LEU A 221 -11.06 -26.40 15.69
CA LEU A 221 -11.55 -26.07 17.02
C LEU A 221 -11.54 -24.55 17.26
N CYS A 222 -12.56 -24.03 17.93
CA CYS A 222 -12.70 -22.61 18.27
C CYS A 222 -12.83 -22.42 19.78
N PHE A 223 -12.05 -21.49 20.35
CA PHE A 223 -12.24 -20.99 21.70
C PHE A 223 -12.87 -19.60 21.66
N ILE A 224 -13.96 -19.39 22.37
CA ILE A 224 -14.62 -18.08 22.46
C ILE A 224 -14.50 -17.56 23.89
N PHE A 225 -13.74 -16.49 24.07
CA PHE A 225 -13.58 -15.80 25.35
C PHE A 225 -14.47 -14.57 25.40
N THR A 226 -15.50 -14.62 26.24
CA THR A 226 -16.44 -13.51 26.42
C THR A 226 -16.98 -13.45 27.85
N LYS A 227 -17.73 -12.40 28.16
CA LYS A 227 -18.43 -12.24 29.44
C LYS A 227 -19.93 -12.32 29.24
N THR A 228 -20.62 -12.56 30.35
CA THR A 228 -22.07 -12.66 30.40
C THR A 228 -22.70 -11.34 30.81
N ASN A 229 -23.86 -11.03 30.23
CA ASN A 229 -24.72 -9.92 30.62
C ASN A 229 -26.17 -10.38 30.56
N SER A 230 -26.82 -10.54 31.72
CA SER A 230 -28.22 -11.00 31.82
C SER A 230 -28.49 -12.30 31.04
N ASP A 231 -27.69 -13.35 31.32
CA ASP A 231 -27.73 -14.67 30.67
C ASP A 231 -27.51 -14.68 29.14
N LYS A 232 -27.02 -13.57 28.60
CA LYS A 232 -26.54 -13.44 27.22
C LYS A 232 -25.03 -13.33 27.19
N ILE A 233 -24.41 -13.73 26.09
CA ILE A 233 -22.98 -13.51 25.87
C ILE A 233 -22.77 -12.16 25.20
N ILE A 234 -21.66 -11.50 25.53
CA ILE A 234 -21.26 -10.25 24.90
C ILE A 234 -20.55 -10.55 23.58
N ILE A 235 -20.88 -9.77 22.55
CA ILE A 235 -20.15 -9.69 21.28
C ILE A 235 -19.95 -8.21 20.92
N GLU A 236 -19.18 -7.93 19.88
CA GLU A 236 -19.10 -6.59 19.29
C GLU A 236 -20.08 -6.45 18.12
N ASP A 237 -20.69 -5.27 17.99
CA ASP A 237 -21.42 -4.89 16.78
C ASP A 237 -20.48 -4.33 15.70
N GLU A 238 -21.07 -3.89 14.58
CA GLU A 238 -20.35 -3.29 13.45
C GLU A 238 -19.61 -1.97 13.78
N TYR A 239 -19.94 -1.34 14.92
CA TYR A 239 -19.32 -0.12 15.42
C TYR A 239 -18.41 -0.35 16.64
N PHE A 240 -18.07 -1.61 16.91
CA PHE A 240 -17.14 -2.03 17.96
C PHE A 240 -17.66 -1.74 19.38
N ILE A 241 -18.96 -1.53 19.54
CA ILE A 241 -19.60 -1.36 20.85
C ILE A 241 -20.22 -2.68 21.29
N GLN A 242 -20.49 -2.79 22.59
CA GLN A 242 -21.05 -3.99 23.19
C GLN A 242 -22.45 -4.28 22.63
N LYS A 243 -22.63 -5.48 22.06
CA LYS A 243 -23.91 -6.12 21.77
C LYS A 243 -24.03 -7.40 22.60
N SER A 244 -25.24 -7.85 22.91
CA SER A 244 -25.46 -9.08 23.68
C SER A 244 -26.38 -10.01 22.90
N ILE A 245 -25.96 -11.26 22.73
CA ILE A 245 -26.71 -12.30 22.01
C ILE A 245 -26.92 -13.52 22.92
N THR A 246 -27.97 -14.27 22.65
CA THR A 246 -28.29 -15.54 23.31
C THR A 246 -27.43 -16.68 22.76
N LEU A 247 -27.31 -17.78 23.52
CA LEU A 247 -26.64 -18.98 23.02
C LEU A 247 -27.38 -19.64 21.84
N SER A 248 -28.71 -19.48 21.77
CA SER A 248 -29.51 -19.91 20.61
C SER A 248 -29.13 -19.13 19.36
N GLU A 249 -28.97 -17.81 19.45
CA GLU A 249 -28.50 -16.98 18.34
C GLU A 249 -27.07 -17.39 17.94
N LEU A 250 -26.18 -17.61 18.92
CA LEU A 250 -24.82 -18.10 18.63
C LEU A 250 -24.82 -19.42 17.86
N SER A 251 -25.67 -20.39 18.25
CA SER A 251 -25.79 -21.68 17.57
C SER A 251 -26.30 -21.58 16.13
N GLY A 252 -26.95 -20.45 15.76
CA GLY A 252 -27.30 -20.16 14.38
C GLY A 252 -26.10 -19.78 13.51
N PHE A 253 -24.99 -19.34 14.11
CA PHE A 253 -23.78 -18.92 13.40
C PHE A 253 -22.68 -19.98 13.39
N ILE A 254 -22.61 -20.83 14.44
CA ILE A 254 -21.49 -21.77 14.63
C ILE A 254 -21.91 -23.18 15.09
N GLU A 255 -21.13 -24.19 14.72
CA GLU A 255 -21.28 -25.59 15.17
C GLU A 255 -20.82 -25.75 16.62
N SER A 256 -21.72 -26.19 17.51
CA SER A 256 -21.48 -26.21 18.96
C SER A 256 -20.47 -27.27 19.41
N ASP A 257 -20.27 -28.34 18.64
CA ASP A 257 -19.32 -29.44 18.92
C ASP A 257 -17.85 -29.04 18.70
N LYS A 258 -17.59 -28.03 17.88
CA LYS A 258 -16.24 -27.49 17.61
C LYS A 258 -15.89 -26.26 18.45
N VAL A 259 -16.76 -25.86 19.37
CA VAL A 259 -16.64 -24.58 20.09
C VAL A 259 -16.59 -24.79 21.59
N ILE A 260 -15.55 -24.23 22.22
CA ILE A 260 -15.42 -24.15 23.67
C ILE A 260 -15.64 -22.70 24.08
N LEU A 261 -16.71 -22.45 24.84
CA LEU A 261 -17.03 -21.15 25.41
C LEU A 261 -16.32 -20.98 26.75
N VAL A 262 -15.60 -19.87 26.91
CA VAL A 262 -14.99 -19.47 28.18
C VAL A 262 -15.69 -18.21 28.68
N LEU A 263 -16.44 -18.37 29.77
CA LEU A 263 -17.34 -17.35 30.33
C LEU A 263 -16.97 -17.01 31.78
N ASP A 264 -17.41 -15.85 32.27
CA ASP A 264 -17.31 -15.47 33.69
C ASP A 264 -18.36 -16.17 34.57
N LYS A 265 -19.47 -16.63 33.96
CA LYS A 265 -20.53 -17.38 34.65
C LYS A 265 -21.06 -18.50 33.76
N ASN A 266 -21.63 -19.52 34.39
CA ASN A 266 -22.33 -20.57 33.65
C ASN A 266 -23.68 -20.07 33.13
N ILE A 267 -24.12 -20.60 31.99
CA ILE A 267 -25.46 -20.40 31.44
C ILE A 267 -26.10 -21.79 31.33
N GLU A 268 -27.26 -21.98 31.97
CA GLU A 268 -28.01 -23.24 31.96
C GLU A 268 -28.58 -23.54 30.55
N ASP A 269 -28.85 -24.82 30.26
CA ASP A 269 -29.41 -25.29 28.99
C ASP A 269 -28.63 -24.88 27.71
N SER A 270 -27.32 -25.13 27.69
CA SER A 270 -26.46 -24.85 26.54
C SER A 270 -26.05 -26.12 25.78
N SER A 271 -26.00 -26.03 24.44
CA SER A 271 -25.43 -27.05 23.55
C SER A 271 -23.91 -26.96 23.43
N PHE A 272 -23.31 -25.92 24.01
CA PHE A 272 -21.88 -25.62 23.93
C PHE A 272 -21.13 -26.18 25.14
N GLU A 273 -19.85 -26.53 24.94
CA GLU A 273 -18.98 -26.80 26.07
C GLU A 273 -18.58 -25.48 26.77
N ILE A 274 -19.08 -25.25 27.99
CA ILE A 274 -18.79 -24.06 28.79
C ILE A 274 -17.71 -24.32 29.84
N GLN A 275 -16.71 -23.44 29.88
CA GLN A 275 -15.66 -23.37 30.90
C GLN A 275 -15.72 -22.02 31.61
N ILE A 276 -15.60 -22.00 32.95
CA ILE A 276 -15.78 -20.78 33.75
C ILE A 276 -14.42 -20.19 34.16
N ALA A 277 -14.13 -18.97 33.74
CA ALA A 277 -12.96 -18.20 34.17
C ALA A 277 -13.20 -16.69 34.25
N ASP A 278 -12.89 -16.11 35.41
CA ASP A 278 -13.05 -14.68 35.72
C ASP A 278 -11.74 -13.88 35.60
N ASN A 279 -10.59 -14.56 35.57
CA ASN A 279 -9.29 -13.92 35.55
C ASN A 279 -8.23 -14.71 34.76
N ASP A 280 -7.15 -14.01 34.42
CA ASP A 280 -6.01 -14.50 33.65
C ASP A 280 -5.41 -15.82 34.21
N SER A 281 -5.39 -16.01 35.53
CA SER A 281 -4.86 -17.22 36.18
C SER A 281 -5.77 -18.44 35.95
N GLN A 282 -7.09 -18.25 36.06
CA GLN A 282 -8.08 -19.28 35.79
C GLN A 282 -8.11 -19.65 34.31
N ILE A 283 -8.08 -18.65 33.40
CA ILE A 283 -7.98 -18.85 31.96
C ILE A 283 -6.78 -19.74 31.61
N LYS A 284 -5.60 -19.41 32.15
CA LYS A 284 -4.38 -20.20 31.97
C LYS A 284 -4.55 -21.65 32.44
N LYS A 285 -5.16 -21.85 33.60
CA LYS A 285 -5.38 -23.19 34.19
C LYS A 285 -6.35 -24.03 33.34
N ILE A 286 -7.43 -23.44 32.84
CA ILE A 286 -8.43 -24.14 32.02
C ILE A 286 -7.82 -24.55 30.68
N ILE A 287 -7.19 -23.62 29.97
CA ILE A 287 -6.58 -23.90 28.66
C ILE A 287 -5.51 -24.97 28.81
N SER A 288 -4.61 -24.85 29.81
CA SER A 288 -3.59 -25.87 30.04
C SER A 288 -4.21 -27.23 30.37
N SER A 289 -5.23 -27.28 31.24
CA SER A 289 -5.94 -28.53 31.52
C SER A 289 -6.51 -29.15 30.24
N LYS A 290 -7.24 -28.36 29.43
CA LYS A 290 -7.90 -28.82 28.20
C LYS A 290 -6.89 -29.32 27.16
N ILE A 291 -5.84 -28.55 26.90
CA ILE A 291 -4.79 -28.91 25.95
C ILE A 291 -4.08 -30.21 26.37
N TYR A 292 -3.62 -30.30 27.63
CA TYR A 292 -2.76 -31.40 28.07
C TYR A 292 -3.53 -32.68 28.42
N LYS A 293 -4.77 -32.57 28.92
CA LYS A 293 -5.55 -33.74 29.35
C LYS A 293 -6.48 -34.27 28.26
N GLU A 294 -7.05 -33.39 27.45
CA GLU A 294 -8.18 -33.73 26.58
C GLU A 294 -7.82 -33.65 25.09
N LEU A 295 -7.28 -32.52 24.63
CA LEU A 295 -7.00 -32.30 23.20
C LEU A 295 -5.74 -33.05 22.71
N LYS A 296 -4.82 -33.40 23.61
CA LYS A 296 -3.59 -34.17 23.32
C LYS A 296 -2.83 -33.68 22.07
N LEU A 297 -2.70 -32.36 21.94
CA LEU A 297 -2.05 -31.73 20.78
C LEU A 297 -0.61 -32.24 20.58
N VAL A 298 -0.20 -32.37 19.32
CA VAL A 298 1.15 -32.83 18.96
C VAL A 298 2.15 -31.70 19.13
N LYS A 299 3.33 -32.01 19.66
CA LYS A 299 4.43 -31.04 19.81
C LYS A 299 5.04 -30.73 18.44
N GLY A 300 5.34 -29.46 18.18
CA GLY A 300 6.01 -29.04 16.94
C GLY A 300 5.97 -27.54 16.72
N ASN A 301 5.82 -27.12 15.47
CA ASN A 301 6.01 -25.74 15.06
C ASN A 301 4.73 -24.93 15.22
N TYR A 302 4.80 -23.97 16.13
CA TYR A 302 3.72 -23.05 16.42
C TYR A 302 3.69 -21.88 15.42
N LYS A 303 2.54 -21.64 14.78
CA LYS A 303 2.28 -20.43 13.99
C LYS A 303 1.10 -19.64 14.57
N PHE A 304 1.23 -18.31 14.57
CA PHE A 304 0.20 -17.41 15.07
C PHE A 304 -0.21 -16.40 14.02
N TYR A 305 -1.51 -16.33 13.76
CA TYR A 305 -2.11 -15.40 12.81
C TYR A 305 -3.10 -14.51 13.56
N LYS A 306 -2.76 -13.24 13.78
CA LYS A 306 -3.73 -12.25 14.25
C LYS A 306 -4.35 -11.60 13.03
N LEU A 307 -5.68 -11.58 12.95
CA LEU A 307 -6.35 -10.78 11.95
C LEU A 307 -6.16 -9.30 12.31
N SER A 308 -5.28 -8.62 11.56
CA SER A 308 -5.08 -7.19 11.70
C SER A 308 -4.66 -6.58 10.38
N THR A 309 -5.10 -5.36 10.15
CA THR A 309 -4.64 -4.55 9.02
C THR A 309 -3.33 -3.87 9.38
N GLU A 310 -2.40 -3.78 8.44
CA GLU A 310 -1.16 -3.04 8.62
C GLU A 310 -1.44 -1.56 8.98
N LEU A 311 -0.78 -1.08 10.03
CA LEU A 311 -0.84 0.33 10.42
C LEU A 311 0.29 1.11 9.73
N PRO A 312 0.07 2.39 9.39
CA PRO A 312 1.13 3.28 8.94
C PRO A 312 2.32 3.31 9.92
N ASP A 313 3.54 3.39 9.40
CA ASP A 313 4.77 3.50 10.21
C ASP A 313 4.77 4.69 11.19
N LEU A 314 4.02 5.74 10.87
CA LEU A 314 3.82 6.92 11.71
C LEU A 314 3.01 6.64 12.99
N ILE A 315 2.34 5.48 13.09
CA ILE A 315 1.46 5.12 14.22
C ILE A 315 2.11 4.01 15.06
N ASP A 316 2.75 4.40 16.17
CA ASP A 316 3.18 3.44 17.20
C ASP A 316 2.10 3.26 18.27
N THR A 317 1.56 2.04 18.35
CA THR A 317 0.52 1.67 19.32
C THR A 317 0.95 1.84 20.78
N LYS A 318 2.25 1.81 21.09
CA LYS A 318 2.79 2.03 22.45
C LYS A 318 2.49 3.44 22.96
N ASN A 319 2.39 4.42 22.06
CA ASN A 319 2.09 5.80 22.40
C ASN A 319 0.67 5.96 22.99
N PHE A 320 -0.23 5.00 22.77
CA PHE A 320 -1.59 5.03 23.30
C PHE A 320 -1.75 4.51 24.72
N ASN A 321 -0.70 3.96 25.34
CA ASN A 321 -0.75 3.54 26.76
C ASN A 321 -1.03 4.73 27.70
N GLN A 322 -0.67 5.93 27.26
CA GLN A 322 -0.91 7.18 27.99
C GLN A 322 -2.12 7.96 27.46
N PHE A 323 -2.90 7.41 26.54
CA PHE A 323 -4.12 8.07 26.05
C PHE A 323 -5.15 8.18 27.18
N ILE A 324 -5.81 9.34 27.28
CA ILE A 324 -6.75 9.68 28.35
C ILE A 324 -8.03 10.26 27.75
N GLY A 325 -9.18 9.86 28.30
CA GLY A 325 -10.48 10.38 27.93
C GLY A 325 -10.90 10.04 26.50
N ARG A 326 -11.76 10.90 25.92
CA ARG A 326 -12.20 10.84 24.51
C ARG A 326 -13.01 9.59 24.11
N THR A 327 -13.56 8.80 25.04
CA THR A 327 -14.31 7.57 24.72
C THR A 327 -15.48 7.84 23.77
N THR A 328 -16.28 8.87 24.06
CA THR A 328 -17.40 9.29 23.21
C THR A 328 -16.94 9.80 21.84
N ASP A 329 -15.78 10.49 21.79
CA ASP A 329 -15.20 10.93 20.52
C ASP A 329 -14.78 9.73 19.66
N ILE A 330 -14.17 8.70 20.26
CA ILE A 330 -13.79 7.46 19.57
C ILE A 330 -15.03 6.75 19.00
N GLU A 331 -16.05 6.53 19.83
CA GLU A 331 -17.30 5.86 19.41
C GLU A 331 -17.96 6.58 18.23
N ASN A 332 -18.09 7.91 18.32
CA ASN A 332 -18.69 8.71 17.25
C ASN A 332 -17.86 8.66 15.95
N LEU A 333 -16.54 8.68 16.05
CA LEU A 333 -15.66 8.62 14.89
C LEU A 333 -15.69 7.24 14.23
N VAL A 334 -15.70 6.16 15.01
CA VAL A 334 -15.86 4.79 14.47
C VAL A 334 -17.15 4.68 13.68
N LYS A 335 -18.27 5.11 14.26
CA LYS A 335 -19.57 5.08 13.58
C LYS A 335 -19.56 5.89 12.29
N LYS A 336 -19.04 7.12 12.33
CA LYS A 336 -18.94 7.98 11.14
C LYS A 336 -18.09 7.34 10.06
N ILE A 337 -16.88 6.90 10.40
CA ILE A 337 -15.92 6.31 9.46
C ILE A 337 -16.48 5.06 8.79
N SER A 338 -17.14 4.18 9.54
CA SER A 338 -17.76 2.96 9.00
C SER A 338 -18.86 3.25 7.95
N ASN A 339 -19.50 4.43 8.01
CA ASN A 339 -20.61 4.78 7.11
C ASN A 339 -20.18 5.64 5.90
N LEU A 340 -18.96 6.19 5.88
CA LEU A 340 -18.52 7.15 4.86
C LEU A 340 -18.64 6.63 3.42
N LYS A 341 -18.26 5.37 3.18
CA LYS A 341 -18.31 4.75 1.85
C LYS A 341 -19.75 4.66 1.34
N ASN A 342 -20.69 4.26 2.20
CA ASN A 342 -22.12 4.16 1.84
C ASN A 342 -22.76 5.54 1.62
N GLU A 343 -22.27 6.57 2.31
CA GLU A 343 -22.78 7.93 2.22
C GLU A 343 -22.09 8.77 1.12
N ASN A 344 -21.12 8.20 0.40
CA ASN A 344 -20.28 8.89 -0.59
C ASN A 344 -19.70 10.23 -0.08
N LYS A 345 -19.24 10.22 1.18
CA LYS A 345 -18.74 11.40 1.88
C LYS A 345 -17.34 11.19 2.44
N ILE A 346 -16.70 12.28 2.82
CA ILE A 346 -15.45 12.30 3.59
C ILE A 346 -15.69 12.86 5.00
N LEU A 347 -14.76 12.61 5.92
CA LEU A 347 -14.84 13.13 7.29
C LEU A 347 -13.71 14.10 7.60
N THR A 348 -14.03 15.35 7.92
CA THR A 348 -13.09 16.34 8.46
C THR A 348 -13.19 16.42 9.97
N ILE A 349 -12.14 16.01 10.68
CA ILE A 349 -11.93 16.28 12.10
C ILE A 349 -11.35 17.69 12.23
N LYS A 350 -12.18 18.63 12.66
CA LYS A 350 -11.82 20.04 12.77
C LYS A 350 -11.46 20.40 14.21
N GLY A 351 -10.38 21.14 14.42
CA GLY A 351 -9.99 21.60 15.75
C GLY A 351 -8.69 22.40 15.77
N SER A 352 -8.41 23.09 16.87
CA SER A 352 -7.21 23.92 17.04
C SER A 352 -5.90 23.10 17.02
N GLY A 353 -4.75 23.77 16.94
CA GLY A 353 -3.43 23.12 17.02
C GLY A 353 -3.20 22.49 18.40
N GLY A 354 -2.59 21.30 18.45
CA GLY A 354 -2.26 20.61 19.72
C GLY A 354 -3.45 19.97 20.46
N ILE A 355 -4.70 20.14 19.99
CA ILE A 355 -5.92 19.60 20.63
C ILE A 355 -6.02 18.06 20.61
N GLY A 356 -5.19 17.39 19.79
CA GLY A 356 -5.12 15.94 19.69
C GLY A 356 -5.83 15.30 18.50
N LYS A 357 -6.11 16.03 17.41
CA LYS A 357 -6.73 15.48 16.18
C LYS A 357 -6.00 14.24 15.65
N THR A 358 -4.71 14.40 15.35
CA THR A 358 -3.81 13.36 14.85
C THR A 358 -3.74 12.18 15.83
N THR A 359 -3.64 12.44 17.13
CA THR A 359 -3.61 11.40 18.17
C THR A 359 -4.91 10.62 18.26
N LEU A 360 -6.05 11.30 18.18
CA LEU A 360 -7.38 10.70 18.25
C LEU A 360 -7.63 9.82 17.02
N ILE A 361 -7.39 10.32 15.80
CA ILE A 361 -7.59 9.50 14.60
C ILE A 361 -6.64 8.30 14.59
N SER A 362 -5.39 8.47 15.03
CA SER A 362 -4.42 7.36 15.14
C SER A 362 -4.89 6.28 16.13
N LYS A 363 -5.53 6.69 17.23
CA LYS A 363 -6.15 5.76 18.19
C LYS A 363 -7.36 5.05 17.57
N VAL A 364 -8.23 5.76 16.86
CA VAL A 364 -9.41 5.19 16.18
C VAL A 364 -8.99 4.16 15.13
N VAL A 365 -8.02 4.47 14.26
CA VAL A 365 -7.57 3.52 13.24
C VAL A 365 -6.81 2.32 13.79
N THR A 366 -6.20 2.45 14.97
CA THR A 366 -5.67 1.28 15.70
C THR A 366 -6.80 0.32 16.09
N GLU A 367 -7.98 0.82 16.45
CA GLU A 367 -9.13 -0.03 16.76
C GLU A 367 -9.72 -0.71 15.50
N PHE A 368 -9.70 -0.03 14.34
CA PHE A 368 -10.03 -0.65 13.04
C PHE A 368 -9.00 -1.72 12.62
N SER A 369 -7.71 -1.40 12.74
CA SER A 369 -6.60 -2.32 12.43
C SER A 369 -6.64 -3.57 13.31
N ASP A 370 -6.86 -3.43 14.63
CA ASP A 370 -6.99 -4.56 15.57
C ASP A 370 -8.12 -5.54 15.18
N ARG A 371 -9.06 -5.09 14.35
CA ARG A 371 -10.22 -5.84 13.85
C ARG A 371 -10.10 -6.26 12.39
N GLY A 372 -8.98 -5.98 11.72
CA GLY A 372 -8.76 -6.34 10.32
C GLY A 372 -9.67 -5.62 9.32
N LYS A 373 -10.21 -4.44 9.67
CA LYS A 373 -10.99 -3.59 8.76
C LYS A 373 -10.03 -2.78 7.86
N PHE A 374 -10.49 -2.37 6.67
CA PHE A 374 -9.66 -1.76 5.62
C PHE A 374 -8.60 -2.72 5.08
N LYS A 375 -9.05 -3.83 4.48
CA LYS A 375 -8.17 -4.94 4.02
C LYS A 375 -7.06 -4.49 3.05
N ASP A 376 -7.28 -3.40 2.30
CA ASP A 376 -6.30 -2.82 1.37
C ASP A 376 -5.38 -1.77 2.02
N GLY A 377 -5.40 -1.71 3.35
CA GLY A 377 -4.48 -0.96 4.18
C GLY A 377 -5.06 0.35 4.72
N ILE A 378 -4.43 0.82 5.79
CA ILE A 378 -4.64 2.15 6.37
C ILE A 378 -3.41 2.98 6.02
N LYS A 379 -3.60 4.17 5.43
CA LYS A 379 -2.53 5.05 4.95
C LYS A 379 -2.61 6.42 5.63
N PHE A 380 -1.46 7.04 5.87
CA PHE A 380 -1.35 8.32 6.58
C PHE A 380 -0.50 9.30 5.77
N VAL A 381 -1.09 10.43 5.37
CA VAL A 381 -0.44 11.47 4.56
C VAL A 381 -0.31 12.74 5.39
N GLN A 382 0.91 13.23 5.58
CA GLN A 382 1.17 14.51 6.24
C GLN A 382 1.13 15.66 5.22
N CYS A 383 0.08 16.48 5.24
CA CYS A 383 -0.12 17.58 4.29
C CYS A 383 0.71 18.82 4.59
N GLU A 384 1.28 18.93 5.81
CA GLU A 384 2.06 20.08 6.26
C GLU A 384 3.18 20.50 5.29
N PHE A 385 3.89 19.49 4.75
CA PHE A 385 5.07 19.70 3.93
C PHE A 385 4.77 19.74 2.43
N ILE A 386 3.49 19.63 2.08
CA ILE A 386 3.02 19.67 0.70
C ILE A 386 3.02 21.12 0.21
N LYS A 387 3.56 21.33 -0.98
CA LYS A 387 3.88 22.67 -1.50
C LYS A 387 3.01 23.10 -2.67
N ASP A 388 2.48 22.14 -3.41
CA ASP A 388 1.75 22.32 -4.66
C ASP A 388 0.82 21.11 -4.90
N TYR A 389 0.02 21.19 -5.95
CA TYR A 389 -0.93 20.13 -6.31
C TYR A 389 -0.21 18.83 -6.70
N GLU A 390 0.89 18.95 -7.43
CA GLU A 390 1.66 17.83 -7.95
C GLU A 390 2.28 17.01 -6.80
N ASP A 391 2.78 17.68 -5.76
CA ASP A 391 3.26 17.04 -4.54
C ASP A 391 2.13 16.39 -3.72
N PHE A 392 0.92 16.96 -3.76
CA PHE A 392 -0.26 16.35 -3.17
C PHE A 392 -0.67 15.08 -3.91
N GLU A 393 -0.84 15.15 -5.24
CA GLU A 393 -1.14 14.01 -6.10
C GLU A 393 -0.10 12.90 -5.92
N TYR A 394 1.18 13.26 -5.85
CA TYR A 394 2.26 12.33 -5.55
C TYR A 394 2.05 11.59 -4.22
N LYS A 395 1.82 12.31 -3.11
CA LYS A 395 1.62 11.70 -1.78
C LYS A 395 0.37 10.83 -1.72
N ILE A 396 -0.68 11.19 -2.43
CA ILE A 396 -1.88 10.36 -2.58
C ILE A 396 -1.57 9.10 -3.39
N SER A 397 -0.85 9.21 -4.52
CA SER A 397 -0.48 8.06 -5.34
C SER A 397 0.32 7.01 -4.54
N MET A 398 1.19 7.44 -3.62
CA MET A 398 1.89 6.56 -2.68
C MET A 398 0.92 5.79 -1.78
N SER A 399 -0.16 6.43 -1.33
CA SER A 399 -1.19 5.79 -0.51
C SER A 399 -1.99 4.73 -1.28
N PHE A 400 -2.00 4.83 -2.60
CA PHE A 400 -2.60 3.81 -3.47
C PHE A 400 -1.63 2.72 -3.91
N ASP A 401 -0.37 2.76 -3.45
CA ASP A 401 0.73 1.92 -3.94
C ASP A 401 0.97 2.10 -5.45
N MET A 402 0.74 3.32 -5.95
CA MET A 402 0.84 3.76 -7.36
C MET A 402 1.77 4.97 -7.52
N THR A 403 2.84 5.02 -6.71
CA THR A 403 3.74 6.16 -6.62
C THR A 403 4.17 6.70 -7.99
N ASN A 404 3.81 7.95 -8.29
CA ASN A 404 4.15 8.65 -9.55
C ASN A 404 3.69 7.91 -10.83
N ALA A 405 2.57 7.22 -10.75
CA ALA A 405 1.86 6.73 -11.93
C ALA A 405 1.58 7.90 -12.90
N LEU A 406 1.99 7.77 -14.16
CA LEU A 406 1.61 8.73 -15.21
C LEU A 406 0.09 8.74 -15.36
N ASN A 407 -0.53 9.94 -15.36
CA ASN A 407 -1.99 10.05 -15.41
C ASN A 407 -2.66 9.23 -14.28
N PHE A 408 -2.19 9.39 -13.04
CA PHE A 408 -2.61 8.62 -11.86
C PHE A 408 -4.13 8.35 -11.82
N GLY A 409 -4.97 9.37 -12.02
CA GLY A 409 -6.43 9.19 -12.03
C GLY A 409 -6.93 8.18 -13.09
N THR A 410 -6.39 8.18 -14.30
CA THR A 410 -6.82 7.18 -15.30
C THR A 410 -6.42 5.76 -14.90
N GLN A 411 -5.18 5.58 -14.43
CA GLN A 411 -4.71 4.28 -13.98
C GLN A 411 -5.45 3.80 -12.72
N LEU A 412 -5.76 4.70 -11.80
CA LEU A 412 -6.50 4.39 -10.58
C LEU A 412 -7.87 3.80 -10.93
N LYS A 413 -8.58 4.46 -11.86
CA LYS A 413 -9.87 4.00 -12.36
C LYS A 413 -9.76 2.63 -13.05
N GLU A 414 -8.74 2.41 -13.87
CA GLU A 414 -8.54 1.12 -14.56
C GLU A 414 -8.24 -0.04 -13.60
N GLN A 415 -7.49 0.23 -12.53
CA GLN A 415 -7.04 -0.79 -11.59
C GLN A 415 -8.05 -1.12 -10.51
N ILE A 416 -8.71 -0.10 -9.94
CA ILE A 416 -9.61 -0.28 -8.80
C ILE A 416 -11.02 -0.68 -9.25
N ASN A 417 -11.49 -0.28 -10.43
CA ASN A 417 -12.81 -0.72 -10.93
C ASN A 417 -12.94 -2.25 -11.12
N GLN A 418 -11.87 -3.02 -10.92
CA GLN A 418 -11.86 -4.49 -11.02
C GLN A 418 -11.86 -5.20 -9.64
N ILE A 419 -11.73 -4.46 -8.54
CA ILE A 419 -11.60 -4.98 -7.16
C ILE A 419 -12.34 -4.03 -6.22
N ASP A 420 -13.28 -4.53 -5.41
CA ASP A 420 -13.86 -3.75 -4.33
C ASP A 420 -12.76 -3.37 -3.33
N SER A 421 -12.27 -2.13 -3.40
CA SER A 421 -11.19 -1.68 -2.53
C SER A 421 -11.72 -1.19 -1.18
N ASP A 422 -11.15 -1.74 -0.11
CA ASP A 422 -11.42 -1.43 1.28
C ASP A 422 -10.17 -0.77 1.88
N ARG A 423 -9.97 0.52 1.57
CA ARG A 423 -8.80 1.32 1.99
C ARG A 423 -9.23 2.55 2.77
N LEU A 424 -8.47 2.90 3.81
CA LEU A 424 -8.62 4.15 4.56
C LEU A 424 -7.40 5.05 4.36
N ILE A 425 -7.62 6.29 3.94
CA ILE A 425 -6.58 7.31 3.80
C ILE A 425 -6.86 8.46 4.78
N ILE A 426 -5.87 8.74 5.62
CA ILE A 426 -5.88 9.86 6.56
C ILE A 426 -5.03 10.99 5.97
N LEU A 427 -5.62 12.17 5.78
CA LEU A 427 -4.92 13.39 5.37
C LEU A 427 -4.78 14.32 6.57
N ASP A 428 -3.56 14.49 7.08
CA ASP A 428 -3.29 15.24 8.30
C ASP A 428 -2.82 16.67 8.01
N ASN A 429 -3.39 17.65 8.72
CA ASN A 429 -3.13 19.09 8.56
C ASN A 429 -3.48 19.62 7.16
N VAL A 430 -4.66 19.28 6.64
CA VAL A 430 -5.10 19.70 5.29
C VAL A 430 -5.24 21.21 5.13
N GLU A 431 -5.37 21.98 6.22
CA GLU A 431 -5.37 23.45 6.13
C GLU A 431 -4.17 23.98 5.33
N THR A 432 -3.00 23.35 5.42
CA THR A 432 -1.80 23.86 4.73
C THR A 432 -1.89 23.79 3.22
N ILE A 433 -2.67 22.85 2.67
CA ILE A 433 -2.84 22.68 1.23
C ILE A 433 -4.05 23.44 0.67
N LEU A 434 -4.99 23.84 1.53
CA LEU A 434 -6.17 24.65 1.15
C LEU A 434 -5.83 26.13 0.90
N HIS A 435 -4.59 26.55 1.17
CA HIS A 435 -4.07 27.88 0.85
C HIS A 435 -3.07 27.88 -0.32
N LEU A 436 -3.00 26.77 -1.07
CA LEU A 436 -2.19 26.72 -2.28
C LEU A 436 -2.94 27.34 -3.46
N GLU A 437 -2.20 27.82 -4.47
CA GLU A 437 -2.77 28.45 -5.68
C GLU A 437 -3.82 27.55 -6.37
N ASN A 438 -3.66 26.23 -6.30
CA ASN A 438 -4.49 25.23 -6.98
C ASN A 438 -5.54 24.57 -6.05
N THR A 439 -6.10 25.31 -5.09
CA THR A 439 -6.99 24.74 -4.05
C THR A 439 -8.24 24.03 -4.61
N ASP A 440 -8.91 24.60 -5.61
CA ASP A 440 -10.10 23.95 -6.21
C ASP A 440 -9.76 22.60 -6.83
N LYS A 441 -8.62 22.53 -7.53
CA LYS A 441 -8.09 21.29 -8.12
C LYS A 441 -7.77 20.24 -7.03
N ILE A 442 -7.23 20.68 -5.89
CA ILE A 442 -6.96 19.81 -4.73
C ILE A 442 -8.27 19.22 -4.19
N LYS A 443 -9.32 20.04 -4.02
CA LYS A 443 -10.62 19.58 -3.52
C LYS A 443 -11.33 18.64 -4.49
N GLU A 444 -11.31 18.95 -5.79
CA GLU A 444 -11.82 18.07 -6.83
C GLU A 444 -11.09 16.73 -6.81
N PHE A 445 -9.78 16.75 -6.60
CA PHE A 445 -8.98 15.53 -6.51
C PHE A 445 -9.31 14.72 -5.26
N ILE A 446 -9.51 15.34 -4.09
CA ILE A 446 -10.01 14.68 -2.87
C ILE A 446 -11.36 14.00 -3.12
N LYS A 447 -12.29 14.68 -3.79
CA LYS A 447 -13.58 14.11 -4.21
C LYS A 447 -13.41 12.94 -5.17
N TYR A 448 -12.46 13.04 -6.08
CA TYR A 448 -12.17 11.97 -7.03
C TYR A 448 -11.66 10.71 -6.30
N ILE A 449 -10.69 10.86 -5.39
CA ILE A 449 -10.12 9.71 -4.65
C ILE A 449 -11.05 9.13 -3.58
N SER A 450 -12.07 9.87 -3.11
CA SER A 450 -13.08 9.33 -2.19
C SER A 450 -13.97 8.28 -2.84
N ASN A 451 -14.01 8.20 -4.17
CA ASN A 451 -14.73 7.12 -4.87
C ASN A 451 -14.02 5.77 -4.76
N PHE A 452 -12.73 5.76 -4.40
CA PHE A 452 -11.89 4.57 -4.35
C PHE A 452 -11.37 4.26 -2.94
N SER A 453 -11.65 5.13 -1.98
CA SER A 453 -11.15 4.99 -0.61
C SER A 453 -12.01 5.74 0.39
N THR A 454 -12.01 5.27 1.64
CA THR A 454 -12.55 6.04 2.76
C THR A 454 -11.54 7.13 3.12
N ILE A 455 -11.98 8.38 3.23
CA ILE A 455 -11.09 9.52 3.50
C ILE A 455 -11.46 10.19 4.82
N VAL A 456 -10.45 10.35 5.67
CA VAL A 456 -10.53 11.14 6.91
C VAL A 456 -9.48 12.24 6.86
N ILE A 457 -9.91 13.47 7.13
CA ILE A 457 -9.10 14.67 7.12
C ILE A 457 -8.93 15.16 8.56
N THR A 458 -7.74 15.60 8.93
CA THR A 458 -7.56 16.48 10.09
C THR A 458 -7.27 17.89 9.58
N SER A 459 -7.99 18.87 10.11
CA SER A 459 -7.77 20.27 9.73
C SER A 459 -8.12 21.25 10.85
N ARG A 460 -7.67 22.49 10.75
CA ARG A 460 -8.15 23.62 11.57
C ARG A 460 -9.40 24.27 10.98
N GLU A 461 -9.64 24.06 9.70
CA GLU A 461 -10.73 24.64 8.93
C GLU A 461 -11.53 23.56 8.20
N LYS A 462 -12.56 23.98 7.46
CA LYS A 462 -13.43 23.10 6.67
C LYS A 462 -13.10 23.25 5.20
N LEU A 463 -13.32 22.19 4.42
CA LEU A 463 -13.17 22.25 2.97
C LEU A 463 -14.27 23.13 2.32
N ASN A 464 -15.45 23.21 2.94
CA ASN A 464 -16.65 23.89 2.42
C ASN A 464 -17.27 23.18 1.21
N GLU A 465 -17.37 21.85 1.25
CA GLU A 465 -17.90 21.06 0.15
C GLU A 465 -19.09 20.19 0.58
N ASP A 466 -20.02 19.90 -0.34
CA ASP A 466 -21.25 19.13 -0.01
C ASP A 466 -20.97 17.66 0.38
N PHE A 467 -19.84 17.13 -0.09
CA PHE A 467 -19.35 15.79 0.21
C PHE A 467 -18.56 15.71 1.53
N GLU A 468 -18.48 16.81 2.30
CA GLU A 468 -17.79 16.89 3.58
C GLU A 468 -18.74 16.68 4.78
N PHE A 469 -18.35 15.79 5.70
CA PHE A 469 -18.86 15.80 7.07
C PHE A 469 -17.84 16.39 8.02
N VAL A 470 -18.26 17.35 8.84
CA VAL A 470 -17.39 17.96 9.85
C VAL A 470 -17.67 17.36 11.22
N TYR A 471 -16.61 16.89 11.89
CA TYR A 471 -16.59 16.55 13.31
C TYR A 471 -15.76 17.61 14.04
N GLU A 472 -16.41 18.51 14.77
CA GLU A 472 -15.70 19.51 15.58
C GLU A 472 -15.19 18.85 16.87
N LEU A 473 -13.87 18.74 16.97
CA LEU A 473 -13.22 18.13 18.12
C LEU A 473 -13.23 19.12 19.29
N ARG A 474 -13.89 18.72 20.38
CA ARG A 474 -13.93 19.48 21.63
C ARG A 474 -12.55 19.59 22.29
N GLU A 475 -12.38 20.57 23.15
CA GLU A 475 -11.26 20.61 24.10
C GLU A 475 -11.38 19.46 25.11
N LEU A 476 -10.27 19.14 25.80
CA LEU A 476 -10.37 18.25 26.95
C LEU A 476 -11.25 18.91 28.00
N THR A 477 -12.09 18.11 28.65
CA THR A 477 -12.73 18.57 29.88
C THR A 477 -11.66 18.83 30.93
N THR A 478 -11.93 19.72 31.87
CA THR A 478 -10.97 20.03 32.94
C THR A 478 -10.59 18.77 33.74
N ASP A 479 -11.51 17.80 33.86
CA ASP A 479 -11.23 16.51 34.49
C ASP A 479 -10.21 15.68 33.70
N GLU A 480 -10.41 15.54 32.38
CA GLU A 480 -9.45 14.84 31.50
C GLU A 480 -8.10 15.58 31.45
N ALA A 481 -8.10 16.91 31.49
CA ALA A 481 -6.89 17.73 31.49
C ALA A 481 -6.10 17.60 32.80
N GLU A 482 -6.80 17.57 33.95
CA GLU A 482 -6.19 17.30 35.26
C GLU A 482 -5.62 15.87 35.31
N GLU A 483 -6.37 14.87 34.83
CA GLU A 483 -5.88 13.49 34.76
C GLU A 483 -4.61 13.40 33.90
N LEU A 484 -4.58 14.08 32.74
CA LEU A 484 -3.40 14.15 31.89
C LEU A 484 -2.22 14.82 32.58
N PHE A 485 -2.46 15.94 33.25
CA PHE A 485 -1.43 16.68 33.97
C PHE A 485 -0.81 15.80 35.07
N LEU A 486 -1.63 15.17 35.90
CA LEU A 486 -1.18 14.33 37.01
C LEU A 486 -0.53 13.01 36.56
N LYS A 487 -0.97 12.46 35.43
CA LYS A 487 -0.33 11.30 34.82
C LYS A 487 1.06 11.63 34.26
N CYS A 488 1.25 12.84 33.73
CA CYS A 488 2.54 13.31 33.24
C CYS A 488 3.46 13.80 34.36
N TYR A 489 2.91 14.31 35.47
CA TYR A 489 3.69 14.92 36.54
C TYR A 489 3.08 14.70 37.94
N GLU A 490 3.79 13.92 38.75
CA GLU A 490 3.37 13.57 40.11
C GLU A 490 3.63 14.74 41.10
N ILE A 491 2.56 15.26 41.71
CA ILE A 491 2.60 16.31 42.73
C ILE A 491 2.08 15.77 44.05
N LYS A 492 2.90 15.83 45.12
CA LYS A 492 2.51 15.33 46.45
C LYS A 492 1.41 16.14 47.14
N ASN A 493 1.44 17.47 47.02
CA ASN A 493 0.49 18.39 47.63
C ASN A 493 -0.07 19.35 46.57
N CYS A 494 -0.99 18.84 45.74
CA CYS A 494 -1.59 19.62 44.66
C CYS A 494 -2.78 20.44 45.17
N ASP A 495 -2.79 21.74 44.91
CA ASP A 495 -4.01 22.55 45.00
C ASP A 495 -4.78 22.36 43.69
N ASN A 496 -5.67 21.36 43.66
CA ASN A 496 -6.40 20.99 42.46
C ASN A 496 -7.24 22.15 41.92
N LYS A 497 -7.80 23.00 42.79
CA LYS A 497 -8.60 24.15 42.34
C LYS A 497 -7.73 25.17 41.62
N PHE A 498 -6.56 25.49 42.19
CA PHE A 498 -5.60 26.38 41.55
C PHE A 498 -5.07 25.80 40.24
N LEU A 499 -4.71 24.51 40.21
CA LEU A 499 -4.25 23.83 39.00
C LEU A 499 -5.30 23.94 37.88
N ARG A 500 -6.55 23.57 38.18
CA ARG A 500 -7.65 23.55 37.21
C ARG A 500 -7.92 24.93 36.62
N THR A 501 -8.13 25.94 37.46
CA THR A 501 -8.55 27.26 36.98
C THR A 501 -7.38 28.10 36.48
N GLU A 502 -6.31 28.23 37.27
CA GLU A 502 -5.27 29.22 37.00
C GLU A 502 -4.22 28.74 35.99
N ILE A 503 -4.05 27.44 35.81
CA ILE A 503 -3.06 26.87 34.91
C ILE A 503 -3.72 26.17 33.72
N LEU A 504 -4.57 25.16 33.99
CA LEU A 504 -5.13 24.34 32.92
C LEU A 504 -6.11 25.14 32.05
N GLU A 505 -7.10 25.79 32.65
CA GLU A 505 -8.10 26.58 31.93
C GLU A 505 -7.52 27.90 31.40
N ASN A 506 -6.91 28.72 32.26
CA ASN A 506 -6.53 30.09 31.92
C ASN A 506 -5.24 30.23 31.08
N ILE A 507 -4.25 29.34 31.24
CA ILE A 507 -2.93 29.48 30.60
C ILE A 507 -2.72 28.44 29.49
N LEU A 508 -3.08 27.18 29.77
CA LEU A 508 -2.86 26.06 28.85
C LEU A 508 -4.09 25.74 28.00
N ASN A 509 -5.23 26.38 28.24
CA ASN A 509 -6.50 26.20 27.52
C ASN A 509 -6.93 24.73 27.40
N ASN A 510 -6.70 23.93 28.45
CA ASN A 510 -6.90 22.48 28.46
C ASN A 510 -6.30 21.76 27.23
N ASN A 511 -5.24 22.33 26.63
CA ASN A 511 -4.63 21.82 25.42
C ASN A 511 -3.69 20.66 25.77
N PRO A 512 -3.91 19.43 25.24
CA PRO A 512 -3.12 18.26 25.60
C PRO A 512 -1.62 18.42 25.36
N LEU A 513 -1.24 19.02 24.23
CA LEU A 513 0.16 19.20 23.87
C LEU A 513 0.84 20.26 24.75
N ALA A 514 0.15 21.36 25.06
CA ALA A 514 0.66 22.37 25.98
C ALA A 514 0.90 21.78 27.39
N ILE A 515 -0.07 21.00 27.89
CA ILE A 515 0.05 20.28 29.17
C ILE A 515 1.27 19.37 29.17
N LYS A 516 1.43 18.52 28.14
CA LYS A 516 2.58 17.63 28.02
C LYS A 516 3.91 18.39 28.01
N LEU A 517 4.06 19.39 27.14
CA LEU A 517 5.29 20.17 27.00
C LEU A 517 5.70 20.87 28.31
N VAL A 518 4.73 21.40 29.06
CA VAL A 518 4.99 22.05 30.35
C VAL A 518 5.37 21.00 31.39
N THR A 519 4.55 19.96 31.58
CA THR A 519 4.71 18.95 32.64
C THR A 519 6.00 18.15 32.51
N SER A 520 6.40 17.78 31.31
CA SER A 520 7.62 16.98 31.08
C SER A 520 8.92 17.72 31.40
N ASN A 521 8.87 19.03 31.61
CA ASN A 521 10.02 19.86 31.96
C ASN A 521 9.97 20.42 33.40
N LEU A 522 9.01 19.99 34.23
CA LEU A 522 8.88 20.48 35.60
C LEU A 522 9.87 19.80 36.56
N PRO A 523 10.60 20.57 37.38
CA PRO A 523 11.35 20.01 38.49
C PRO A 523 10.38 19.44 39.54
N LYS A 524 10.73 18.30 40.15
CA LYS A 524 9.90 17.60 41.13
C LYS A 524 9.36 18.53 42.23
N ASN A 525 8.06 18.41 42.51
CA ASN A 525 7.32 19.21 43.50
C ASN A 525 7.39 20.74 43.30
N LYS A 526 7.52 21.23 42.05
CA LYS A 526 7.32 22.65 41.70
C LYS A 526 6.03 23.21 42.29
N ASN A 527 6.12 24.37 42.93
CA ASN A 527 4.95 25.12 43.39
C ASN A 527 4.15 25.69 42.19
N LEU A 528 2.83 25.52 42.21
CA LEU A 528 1.93 25.91 41.12
C LEU A 528 1.88 27.43 40.87
N GLN A 529 1.97 28.26 41.92
CA GLN A 529 1.98 29.72 41.79
C GLN A 529 3.26 30.18 41.08
N THR A 530 4.41 29.59 41.41
CA THR A 530 5.68 29.87 40.73
C THR A 530 5.62 29.41 39.27
N LEU A 531 5.00 28.27 38.99
CA LEU A 531 4.79 27.79 37.62
C LEU A 531 3.94 28.79 36.82
N LYS A 532 2.81 29.24 37.37
CA LYS A 532 1.97 30.28 36.75
C LYS A 532 2.80 31.53 36.37
N ASN A 533 3.53 32.09 37.32
CA ASN A 533 4.31 33.31 37.09
C ASN A 533 5.41 33.10 36.02
N GLU A 534 6.04 31.92 35.97
CA GLU A 534 7.03 31.59 34.93
C GLU A 534 6.39 31.47 33.55
N LEU A 535 5.24 30.83 33.44
CA LEU A 535 4.50 30.72 32.18
C LEU A 535 4.08 32.11 31.70
N GLU A 536 3.51 32.94 32.58
CA GLU A 536 3.10 34.32 32.27
C GLU A 536 4.28 35.21 31.86
N LYS A 537 5.46 35.08 32.49
CA LYS A 537 6.63 35.88 32.08
C LYS A 537 7.09 35.54 30.66
N ASN A 538 7.04 34.27 30.28
CA ASN A 538 7.39 33.83 28.93
C ASN A 538 6.38 34.31 27.86
N PHE A 539 5.17 34.77 28.24
CA PHE A 539 4.26 35.43 27.31
C PHE A 539 4.76 36.81 26.84
N PHE A 540 5.64 37.47 27.59
CA PHE A 540 6.09 38.85 27.32
C PHE A 540 7.47 38.97 26.67
N ASP A 541 8.31 37.92 26.72
CA ASP A 541 9.69 37.95 26.19
C ASP A 541 9.77 37.75 24.66
N LEU A 542 8.68 37.36 24.00
CA LEU A 542 8.61 37.17 22.55
C LEU A 542 7.95 38.38 21.89
N THR A 543 8.60 38.99 20.90
CA THR A 543 7.99 40.10 20.16
C THR A 543 6.90 39.58 19.22
N SER A 544 5.86 40.38 18.95
CA SER A 544 4.84 40.03 17.94
C SER A 544 5.46 39.71 16.58
N LYS A 545 6.62 40.32 16.28
CA LYS A 545 7.40 40.13 15.06
C LYS A 545 8.05 38.73 14.95
N ASP A 546 8.46 38.13 16.07
CA ASP A 546 9.04 36.77 16.07
C ASP A 546 7.96 35.71 15.85
N LEU A 547 6.74 35.96 16.33
CA LEU A 547 5.58 35.11 16.07
C LEU A 547 5.11 35.23 14.62
N GLU A 548 5.08 36.45 14.06
CA GLU A 548 4.80 36.67 12.63
C GLU A 548 5.79 35.85 11.79
N ASN A 549 7.11 36.04 11.96
CA ASN A 549 8.16 35.35 11.17
C ASN A 549 8.11 33.80 11.18
N ILE A 550 7.46 33.18 12.16
CA ILE A 550 7.30 31.71 12.27
C ILE A 550 5.94 31.25 11.70
N PHE A 551 4.95 32.15 11.72
CA PHE A 551 3.55 31.97 11.32
C PHE A 551 3.14 32.93 10.20
N ASP A 552 3.99 33.05 9.18
CA ASP A 552 3.81 33.99 8.06
C ASP A 552 2.84 33.48 6.97
N LYS A 553 2.31 32.25 7.07
CA LYS A 553 1.45 31.68 6.03
C LYS A 553 -0.01 32.05 6.26
N GLU A 554 -0.79 32.17 5.18
CA GLU A 554 -2.25 32.34 5.25
C GLU A 554 -2.95 31.20 6.03
N SER A 555 -2.36 30.00 6.07
CA SER A 555 -2.81 28.89 6.92
C SER A 555 -2.79 29.17 8.42
N ASP A 556 -2.09 30.22 8.85
CA ASP A 556 -1.86 30.54 10.25
C ASP A 556 -2.80 31.63 10.79
N LEU A 557 -3.83 32.05 10.03
CA LEU A 557 -4.78 33.14 10.35
C LEU A 557 -5.39 33.10 11.78
N ASN A 558 -5.46 31.93 12.42
CA ASN A 558 -5.92 31.76 13.81
C ASN A 558 -4.80 31.86 14.87
N ILE A 559 -3.95 32.89 14.76
CA ILE A 559 -2.75 33.10 15.60
C ILE A 559 -3.03 33.11 17.12
N GLN A 560 -4.19 33.62 17.55
CA GLN A 560 -4.51 33.75 19.00
C GLN A 560 -4.52 32.41 19.76
N ARG A 561 -4.95 31.31 19.12
CA ARG A 561 -4.94 29.97 19.73
C ARG A 561 -3.59 29.25 19.61
N THR A 562 -2.70 29.73 18.74
CA THR A 562 -1.35 29.20 18.54
C THR A 562 -0.35 29.75 19.57
N LYS A 563 -0.66 30.89 20.20
CA LYS A 563 0.21 31.54 21.21
C LYS A 563 0.49 30.66 22.43
N SER A 564 -0.52 30.04 23.05
CA SER A 564 -0.31 29.19 24.23
C SER A 564 0.55 27.96 23.92
N LEU A 565 0.34 27.33 22.77
CA LEU A 565 1.12 26.19 22.31
C LEU A 565 2.57 26.61 21.98
N PHE A 566 2.76 27.70 21.26
CA PHE A 566 4.09 28.23 20.97
C PHE A 566 4.87 28.59 22.24
N ASN A 567 4.20 29.25 23.19
CA ASN A 567 4.80 29.59 24.47
C ASN A 567 5.19 28.34 25.26
N SER A 568 4.40 27.27 25.17
CA SER A 568 4.73 25.97 25.76
C SER A 568 5.96 25.34 25.10
N ILE A 569 6.09 25.44 23.77
CA ILE A 569 7.29 24.98 23.04
C ILE A 569 8.51 25.81 23.45
N ASN A 570 8.41 27.14 23.47
CA ASN A 570 9.52 28.01 23.87
C ASN A 570 9.93 27.79 25.33
N TYR A 571 8.96 27.63 26.24
CA TYR A 571 9.21 27.28 27.65
C TYR A 571 9.98 25.96 27.79
N SER A 572 9.58 24.92 27.04
CA SER A 572 10.29 23.64 26.98
C SER A 572 11.71 23.83 26.43
N TYR A 573 11.84 24.55 25.31
CA TYR A 573 13.11 24.81 24.63
C TYR A 573 14.13 25.55 25.51
N LEU A 574 13.71 26.58 26.24
CA LEU A 574 14.60 27.36 27.12
C LEU A 574 15.20 26.52 28.26
N ARG A 575 14.57 25.40 28.61
CA ARG A 575 15.02 24.46 29.66
C ARG A 575 15.85 23.30 29.13
N LEU A 576 16.01 23.21 27.82
CA LEU A 576 16.91 22.24 27.21
C LEU A 576 18.36 22.60 27.50
N SER A 577 19.19 21.58 27.69
CA SER A 577 20.64 21.72 27.63
C SER A 577 21.07 22.12 26.21
N GLU A 578 22.26 22.70 26.07
CA GLU A 578 22.78 23.13 24.77
C GLU A 578 22.88 21.97 23.75
N LYS A 579 23.11 20.74 24.22
CA LYS A 579 23.10 19.54 23.36
C LYS A 579 21.71 19.18 22.86
N GLU A 580 20.70 19.30 23.72
CA GLU A 580 19.32 19.00 23.36
C GLU A 580 18.73 20.07 22.43
N LYS A 581 19.04 21.35 22.65
CA LYS A 581 18.70 22.43 21.71
C LYS A 581 19.30 22.14 20.34
N LEU A 582 20.60 21.84 20.31
CA LEU A 582 21.29 21.50 19.09
C LEU A 582 20.67 20.29 18.39
N ALA A 583 20.36 19.21 19.11
CA ALA A 583 19.71 18.04 18.54
C ALA A 583 18.35 18.37 17.90
N LEU A 584 17.52 19.13 18.59
CA LEU A 584 16.21 19.56 18.10
C LEU A 584 16.33 20.38 16.82
N GLU A 585 17.23 21.37 16.82
CA GLU A 585 17.50 22.23 15.68
C GLU A 585 18.03 21.45 14.47
N LEU A 586 18.94 20.49 14.68
CA LEU A 586 19.50 19.67 13.59
C LEU A 586 18.48 18.73 12.95
N LEU A 587 17.50 18.23 13.72
CA LEU A 587 16.42 17.42 13.17
C LEU A 587 15.59 18.18 12.12
N SER A 588 15.59 19.52 12.13
CA SER A 588 14.93 20.32 11.09
C SER A 588 15.55 20.18 9.69
N LEU A 589 16.78 19.67 9.60
CA LEU A 589 17.46 19.38 8.33
C LEU A 589 17.02 18.07 7.69
N PHE A 590 16.18 17.27 8.37
CA PHE A 590 15.69 15.98 7.92
C PHE A 590 14.16 15.97 7.89
N PRO A 591 13.52 16.51 6.83
CA PRO A 591 12.06 16.58 6.73
C PRO A 591 11.34 15.22 6.81
N ASP A 592 11.95 14.13 6.32
CA ASP A 592 11.41 12.77 6.45
C ASP A 592 11.84 12.08 7.76
N GLY A 593 12.48 12.84 8.66
CA GLY A 593 13.09 12.35 9.89
C GLY A 593 14.32 11.50 9.69
N ILE A 594 14.74 10.81 10.76
CA ILE A 594 15.93 9.95 10.76
C ILE A 594 15.59 8.57 11.31
N TYR A 595 16.13 7.53 10.68
CA TYR A 595 16.07 6.17 11.21
C TYR A 595 17.18 5.98 12.25
N ILE A 596 16.81 5.60 13.47
CA ILE A 596 17.74 5.65 14.62
C ILE A 596 18.95 4.73 14.43
N GLU A 597 18.79 3.57 13.79
CA GLU A 597 19.91 2.64 13.58
C GLU A 597 20.88 3.16 12.52
N HIS A 598 20.38 3.76 11.43
CA HIS A 598 21.24 4.38 10.42
C HIS A 598 21.99 5.57 11.01
N PHE A 599 21.31 6.38 11.82
CA PHE A 599 21.93 7.48 12.56
C PHE A 599 23.07 6.94 13.45
N LYS A 600 22.80 5.93 14.27
CA LYS A 600 23.84 5.29 15.11
C LYS A 600 24.98 4.72 14.29
N ALA A 601 24.70 4.03 13.18
CA ALA A 601 25.72 3.45 12.32
C ALA A 601 26.63 4.51 11.69
N PHE A 602 26.08 5.68 11.32
CA PHE A 602 26.86 6.81 10.83
C PHE A 602 27.74 7.42 11.93
N TYR A 603 27.14 7.76 13.08
CA TYR A 603 27.85 8.47 14.17
C TYR A 603 28.80 7.58 14.98
N ASN A 604 28.61 6.26 14.99
CA ASN A 604 29.48 5.30 15.68
C ASN A 604 30.65 4.80 14.82
N LYS A 605 30.74 5.17 13.53
CA LYS A 605 31.96 4.94 12.75
C LYS A 605 33.11 5.71 13.42
N LYS A 606 34.07 4.97 13.98
CA LYS A 606 35.28 5.55 14.60
C LYS A 606 35.99 6.44 13.58
N GLU A 607 35.83 7.75 13.69
CA GLU A 607 36.69 8.69 12.96
C GLU A 607 38.15 8.53 13.41
N ASN A 608 39.07 8.65 12.44
CA ASN A 608 40.50 8.60 12.71
C ASN A 608 40.90 9.61 13.80
N LYS A 609 41.69 9.13 14.78
CA LYS A 609 42.09 9.78 16.04
C LYS A 609 42.96 11.05 15.90
N ASN A 610 42.95 11.75 14.78
CA ASN A 610 43.83 12.91 14.57
C ASN A 610 43.05 14.22 14.52
N LYS A 611 42.76 14.78 15.70
CA LYS A 611 42.95 16.19 16.11
C LYS A 611 42.23 16.46 17.43
N ASN A 612 43.00 16.91 18.42
CA ASN A 612 42.53 17.40 19.71
C ASN A 612 41.78 18.71 19.53
N SER A 613 40.48 18.75 19.86
CA SER A 613 39.81 19.98 20.26
C SER A 613 38.69 19.63 21.24
N ILE A 614 38.62 20.41 22.32
CA ILE A 614 37.61 20.30 23.38
C ILE A 614 36.18 20.55 22.82
N LYS A 615 36.05 21.06 21.58
CA LYS A 615 34.80 21.20 20.80
C LYS A 615 34.13 19.86 20.39
N LYS A 616 34.90 18.77 20.22
CA LYS A 616 34.36 17.44 19.82
C LYS A 616 33.32 16.83 20.77
N LYS A 617 33.22 17.29 22.03
CA LYS A 617 32.27 16.73 23.02
C LYS A 617 30.85 17.32 22.93
N ILE A 618 30.66 18.46 22.27
CA ILE A 618 29.35 19.13 22.10
C ILE A 618 28.69 18.76 20.77
N GLU A 619 29.49 18.34 19.80
CA GLU A 619 29.14 18.20 18.38
C GLU A 619 28.28 16.99 17.98
N ASN A 620 28.20 15.94 18.81
CA ASN A 620 27.34 14.78 18.57
C ASN A 620 26.35 14.68 19.73
N PHE A 621 25.06 14.89 19.43
CA PHE A 621 24.00 14.50 20.34
C PHE A 621 23.85 12.97 20.33
N SER A 622 23.53 12.41 21.49
CA SER A 622 23.52 10.98 21.78
C SER A 622 22.11 10.40 21.77
N ASP A 623 22.00 9.08 21.76
CA ASP A 623 20.73 8.37 22.01
C ASP A 623 20.03 8.87 23.28
N ARG A 624 20.82 9.27 24.30
CA ARG A 624 20.29 9.85 25.54
C ARG A 624 19.66 11.23 25.32
N ASP A 625 20.24 12.05 24.44
CA ASP A 625 19.71 13.37 24.12
C ASP A 625 18.43 13.25 23.30
N LEU A 626 18.38 12.33 22.33
CA LEU A 626 17.15 11.99 21.59
C LEU A 626 16.08 11.43 22.52
N LYS A 627 16.43 10.49 23.41
CA LYS A 627 15.48 9.95 24.38
C LYS A 627 14.96 11.03 25.33
N SER A 628 15.81 11.97 25.73
CA SER A 628 15.40 13.12 26.55
C SER A 628 14.43 14.04 25.80
N LEU A 629 14.68 14.32 24.52
CA LEU A 629 13.74 15.08 23.68
C LEU A 629 12.39 14.36 23.50
N GLU A 630 12.41 13.02 23.40
CA GLU A 630 11.22 12.18 23.32
C GLU A 630 10.41 12.26 24.63
N ASP A 631 11.09 12.09 25.78
CA ASP A 631 10.48 12.20 27.11
C ASP A 631 9.91 13.61 27.36
N LYS A 632 10.51 14.63 26.75
CA LYS A 632 10.05 16.04 26.78
C LYS A 632 8.97 16.37 25.74
N SER A 633 8.45 15.38 25.00
CA SER A 633 7.43 15.53 23.97
C SER A 633 7.79 16.51 22.84
N LEU A 634 9.10 16.68 22.56
CA LEU A 634 9.60 17.56 21.49
C LEU A 634 9.88 16.84 20.17
N ILE A 635 10.03 15.51 20.20
CA ILE A 635 10.14 14.66 19.02
C ILE A 635 9.12 13.53 19.10
N ILE A 636 8.76 12.98 17.94
CA ILE A 636 8.00 11.73 17.84
C ILE A 636 8.97 10.64 17.46
N ASN A 637 8.94 9.54 18.20
CA ASN A 637 9.57 8.29 17.84
C ASN A 637 8.47 7.30 17.46
N ALA A 638 8.37 6.96 16.18
CA ALA A 638 7.41 5.99 15.66
C ALA A 638 8.19 4.90 14.91
N ASN A 639 8.11 3.66 15.38
CA ASN A 639 8.83 2.52 14.79
C ASN A 639 10.33 2.81 14.53
N GLU A 640 11.03 3.34 15.53
CA GLU A 640 12.47 3.69 15.48
C GLU A 640 12.83 4.85 14.53
N ARG A 641 11.81 5.54 14.03
CA ARG A 641 11.96 6.73 13.21
C ARG A 641 11.65 7.98 14.01
N ILE A 642 12.60 8.91 14.02
CA ILE A 642 12.53 10.14 14.77
C ILE A 642 12.14 11.29 13.84
N ASN A 643 10.99 11.89 14.12
CA ASN A 643 10.41 12.98 13.37
C ASN A 643 10.08 14.17 14.29
N LEU A 644 10.05 15.38 13.73
CA LEU A 644 9.50 16.56 14.42
C LEU A 644 8.02 16.69 14.10
N GLN A 645 7.20 17.03 15.11
CA GLN A 645 5.84 17.52 14.83
C GLN A 645 5.92 18.80 14.01
N SER A 646 5.02 18.97 13.04
CA SER A 646 4.92 20.16 12.17
C SER A 646 5.33 21.48 12.85
N ILE A 647 4.62 21.83 13.94
CA ILE A 647 4.80 23.09 14.67
C ILE A 647 6.18 23.20 15.33
N ILE A 648 6.71 22.09 15.84
CA ILE A 648 8.03 22.01 16.47
C ILE A 648 9.12 22.06 15.39
N GLY A 649 8.89 21.44 14.23
CA GLY A 649 9.76 21.49 13.05
C GLY A 649 9.98 22.91 12.55
N ARG A 650 8.89 23.70 12.43
CA ARG A 650 8.98 25.13 12.08
C ARG A 650 9.75 25.93 13.14
N PHE A 651 9.46 25.70 14.42
CA PHE A 651 10.18 26.35 15.52
C PHE A 651 11.69 26.00 15.50
N ALA A 652 12.02 24.72 15.29
CA ALA A 652 13.39 24.22 15.22
C ALA A 652 14.15 24.79 14.03
N ASP A 653 13.54 24.84 12.84
CA ASP A 653 14.14 25.47 11.65
C ASP A 653 14.38 26.95 11.90
N TYR A 654 13.41 27.69 12.46
CA TYR A 654 13.61 29.11 12.81
C TYR A 654 14.77 29.31 13.79
N LYS A 655 14.89 28.47 14.83
CA LYS A 655 16.05 28.53 15.75
C LYS A 655 17.36 28.23 15.03
N PHE A 656 17.38 27.21 14.17
CA PHE A 656 18.54 26.85 13.39
C PHE A 656 18.97 27.96 12.41
N GLN A 657 18.04 28.59 11.69
CA GLN A 657 18.34 29.67 10.74
C GLN A 657 18.98 30.90 11.42
N ASN A 658 18.59 31.17 12.67
CA ASN A 658 19.11 32.27 13.48
C ASN A 658 20.47 31.99 14.14
N LYS A 659 21.06 30.80 13.94
CA LYS A 659 22.43 30.52 14.38
C LYS A 659 23.48 31.27 13.54
N ASP A 660 24.67 31.38 14.12
CA ASP A 660 25.85 31.92 13.44
C ASP A 660 26.19 31.13 12.16
N ASN A 661 26.70 31.83 11.15
CA ASN A 661 26.98 31.25 9.85
C ASN A 661 28.09 30.19 9.88
N GLU A 662 29.12 30.33 10.72
CA GLU A 662 30.19 29.33 10.87
C GLU A 662 29.64 28.03 11.48
N GLU A 663 28.77 28.14 12.49
CA GLU A 663 28.10 26.99 13.09
C GLU A 663 27.20 26.26 12.09
N LYS A 664 26.36 27.02 11.35
CA LYS A 664 25.48 26.43 10.32
C LYS A 664 26.26 25.65 9.27
N LEU A 665 27.41 26.18 8.83
CA LEU A 665 28.26 25.52 7.85
C LEU A 665 28.77 24.15 8.34
N GLU A 666 29.20 24.07 9.59
CA GLU A 666 29.65 22.80 10.19
C GLU A 666 28.51 21.77 10.26
N TYR A 667 27.31 22.21 10.60
CA TYR A 667 26.14 21.35 10.68
C TYR A 667 25.64 20.88 9.32
N TYR A 668 25.64 21.74 8.31
CA TYR A 668 25.37 21.34 6.93
C TYR A 668 26.34 20.27 6.45
N LYS A 669 27.63 20.36 6.82
CA LYS A 669 28.63 19.35 6.48
C LYS A 669 28.30 17.99 7.10
N LYS A 670 27.84 17.95 8.35
CA LYS A 670 27.42 16.72 9.05
C LYS A 670 26.15 16.13 8.44
N ALA A 671 25.14 16.96 8.17
CA ALA A 671 23.90 16.54 7.55
C ALA A 671 24.14 16.00 6.12
N TYR A 672 25.02 16.64 5.34
CA TYR A 672 25.51 16.11 4.08
C TYR A 672 26.17 14.73 4.27
N GLY A 673 27.08 14.60 5.23
CA GLY A 673 27.75 13.32 5.51
C GLY A 673 26.79 12.18 5.82
N TYR A 674 25.73 12.44 6.57
CA TYR A 674 24.68 11.45 6.85
C TYR A 674 23.93 11.04 5.58
N ASN A 675 23.50 12.00 4.74
CA ASN A 675 22.83 11.70 3.48
C ASN A 675 23.75 10.93 2.50
N ALA A 676 25.02 11.29 2.42
CA ALA A 676 26.01 10.55 1.64
C ALA A 676 26.22 9.11 2.16
N PHE A 677 26.18 8.92 3.49
CA PHE A 677 26.20 7.60 4.09
C PHE A 677 24.95 6.78 3.72
N LEU A 678 23.75 7.37 3.78
CA LEU A 678 22.53 6.69 3.34
C LEU A 678 22.62 6.27 1.88
N LEU A 679 23.10 7.15 0.99
CA LEU A 679 23.28 6.81 -0.42
C LEU A 679 24.25 5.62 -0.61
N SER A 680 25.36 5.62 0.14
CA SER A 680 26.31 4.49 0.13
C SER A 680 25.72 3.15 0.64
N ILE A 681 24.71 3.19 1.51
CA ILE A 681 23.96 2.00 1.92
C ILE A 681 23.14 1.50 0.74
N ILE A 682 22.37 2.39 0.10
CA ILE A 682 21.48 2.06 -1.02
C ILE A 682 22.29 1.40 -2.16
N GLU A 683 23.48 1.92 -2.45
CA GLU A 683 24.40 1.43 -3.49
C GLU A 683 25.09 0.11 -3.13
N ASN A 684 25.13 -0.29 -1.86
CA ASN A 684 25.88 -1.47 -1.44
C ASN A 684 25.34 -2.74 -2.11
N PRO A 685 26.12 -3.49 -2.90
CA PRO A 685 25.65 -4.62 -3.68
C PRO A 685 25.03 -5.75 -2.84
N LYS A 686 25.40 -5.85 -1.55
CA LYS A 686 24.86 -6.88 -0.63
C LYS A 686 23.42 -6.61 -0.18
N ILE A 687 22.93 -5.39 -0.35
CA ILE A 687 21.56 -5.01 0.04
C ILE A 687 20.61 -5.33 -1.10
N LYS A 688 19.51 -6.04 -0.80
CA LYS A 688 18.48 -6.35 -1.80
C LYS A 688 17.93 -5.07 -2.43
N HIS A 689 17.67 -5.09 -3.73
CA HIS A 689 17.14 -3.92 -4.44
C HIS A 689 15.84 -3.39 -3.83
N SER A 690 14.95 -4.27 -3.37
CA SER A 690 13.72 -3.87 -2.68
C SER A 690 13.96 -3.05 -1.42
N ILE A 691 15.01 -3.37 -0.67
CA ILE A 691 15.43 -2.61 0.52
C ILE A 691 16.07 -1.27 0.12
N SER A 692 16.90 -1.26 -0.92
CA SER A 692 17.48 -0.04 -1.47
C SER A 692 16.39 0.96 -1.90
N SER A 693 15.39 0.51 -2.65
CA SER A 693 14.25 1.34 -3.07
C SER A 693 13.45 1.87 -1.88
N TYR A 694 13.18 1.01 -0.89
CA TYR A 694 12.51 1.44 0.35
C TYR A 694 13.29 2.56 1.07
N ILE A 695 14.60 2.39 1.28
CA ILE A 695 15.42 3.41 1.96
C ILE A 695 15.44 4.74 1.18
N PHE A 696 15.52 4.67 -0.16
CA PHE A 696 15.49 5.86 -1.00
C PHE A 696 14.15 6.62 -0.89
N ASP A 697 13.04 5.91 -1.09
CA ASP A 697 11.69 6.50 -1.06
C ASP A 697 11.40 7.15 0.30
N GLU A 698 11.84 6.49 1.37
CA GLU A 698 11.71 6.99 2.73
C GLU A 698 12.55 8.25 3.02
N ASN A 699 13.61 8.56 2.26
CA ASN A 699 14.51 9.69 2.54
C ASN A 699 14.53 10.76 1.43
N LYS A 700 13.55 10.72 0.52
CA LYS A 700 13.53 11.56 -0.68
C LYS A 700 13.58 13.07 -0.38
N ASN A 701 12.83 13.56 0.61
CA ASN A 701 12.86 14.97 1.02
C ASN A 701 14.12 15.32 1.82
N ASN A 702 14.71 14.37 2.54
CA ASN A 702 16.03 14.57 3.16
C ASN A 702 17.09 14.85 2.08
N PHE A 703 17.09 14.07 0.99
CA PHE A 703 18.00 14.31 -0.15
C PHE A 703 17.73 15.65 -0.86
N LEU A 704 16.47 16.02 -1.07
CA LEU A 704 16.12 17.32 -1.65
C LEU A 704 16.53 18.51 -0.76
N LYS A 705 16.33 18.40 0.55
CA LYS A 705 16.80 19.41 1.52
C LYS A 705 18.33 19.46 1.54
N CYS A 706 19.01 18.34 1.35
CA CYS A 706 20.47 18.30 1.22
C CYS A 706 20.97 19.16 0.06
N LEU A 707 20.32 19.12 -1.11
CA LEU A 707 20.68 19.96 -2.25
C LEU A 707 20.50 21.46 -1.99
N ASP A 708 19.64 21.88 -1.02
CA ASP A 708 19.51 23.29 -0.65
C ASP A 708 20.73 23.82 0.08
N TYR A 709 21.26 23.04 1.03
CA TYR A 709 22.37 23.52 1.86
C TYR A 709 23.75 23.12 1.33
N ILE A 710 23.84 22.14 0.42
CA ILE A 710 25.11 21.74 -0.19
C ILE A 710 25.80 22.89 -0.95
N ARG A 711 25.01 23.88 -1.41
CA ARG A 711 25.51 25.10 -2.05
C ARG A 711 26.40 25.97 -1.15
N TYR A 712 26.26 25.81 0.17
CA TYR A 712 27.09 26.50 1.14
C TYR A 712 28.38 25.73 1.46
N LEU A 713 28.47 24.46 1.04
CA LEU A 713 29.64 23.61 1.24
C LEU A 713 30.63 23.73 0.08
N GLU A 714 31.86 23.24 0.29
CA GLU A 714 32.83 23.09 -0.79
C GLU A 714 32.36 22.02 -1.79
N ILE A 715 32.18 22.43 -3.05
CA ILE A 715 31.76 21.53 -4.14
C ILE A 715 33.00 20.94 -4.78
N ASN A 716 33.44 19.80 -4.26
CA ASN A 716 34.55 19.01 -4.77
C ASN A 716 34.07 17.75 -5.50
N GLU A 717 34.99 16.89 -5.93
CA GLU A 717 34.69 15.67 -6.67
C GLU A 717 33.76 14.71 -5.92
N ASN A 718 33.89 14.58 -4.59
CA ASN A 718 33.00 13.73 -3.79
C ASN A 718 31.57 14.28 -3.76
N THR A 719 31.43 15.59 -3.59
CA THR A 719 30.13 16.28 -3.63
C THR A 719 29.46 16.10 -4.99
N ILE A 720 30.25 16.17 -6.07
CA ILE A 720 29.75 15.96 -7.43
C ILE A 720 29.36 14.50 -7.67
N SER A 721 30.16 13.52 -7.22
CA SER A 721 29.79 12.10 -7.27
C SER A 721 28.46 11.85 -6.56
N PHE A 722 28.31 12.36 -5.33
CA PHE A 722 27.06 12.27 -4.59
C PHE A 722 25.87 12.86 -5.36
N ILE A 723 26.05 13.98 -6.05
CA ILE A 723 24.99 14.59 -6.87
C ILE A 723 24.68 13.70 -8.09
N ASP A 724 25.69 13.17 -8.77
CA ASP A 724 25.52 12.27 -9.93
C ASP A 724 24.74 11.02 -9.53
N ASP A 725 25.19 10.34 -8.48
CA ASP A 725 24.58 9.13 -7.94
C ASP A 725 23.14 9.40 -7.49
N LEU A 726 22.93 10.47 -6.72
CA LEU A 726 21.59 10.87 -6.28
C LEU A 726 20.67 11.16 -7.47
N SER A 727 21.17 11.91 -8.45
CA SER A 727 20.43 12.23 -9.66
C SER A 727 20.12 11.00 -10.52
N ALA A 728 21.02 10.02 -10.59
CA ALA A 728 20.75 8.73 -11.22
C ALA A 728 19.61 8.01 -10.51
N TYR A 729 19.56 7.97 -9.17
CA TYR A 729 18.40 7.43 -8.45
C TYR A 729 17.12 8.20 -8.72
N PHE A 730 17.16 9.53 -8.80
CA PHE A 730 15.96 10.29 -9.18
C PHE A 730 15.51 10.03 -10.63
N GLY A 731 16.44 9.82 -11.57
CA GLY A 731 16.16 9.49 -12.97
C GLY A 731 15.70 8.04 -13.19
N MET A 732 16.24 7.10 -12.40
CA MET A 732 15.87 5.68 -12.40
C MET A 732 14.65 5.40 -11.51
N SER A 733 14.34 6.28 -10.58
CA SER A 733 13.17 6.12 -9.74
C SER A 733 11.96 5.96 -10.66
N SER A 734 11.05 5.09 -10.25
CA SER A 734 9.69 4.97 -10.79
C SER A 734 8.89 6.27 -10.70
N SER A 735 9.54 7.40 -10.40
CA SER A 735 8.95 8.46 -9.64
C SER A 735 9.58 9.83 -9.87
N PRO A 736 9.31 10.46 -11.03
CA PRO A 736 9.72 11.82 -11.33
C PRO A 736 9.45 12.81 -10.17
N ASN A 737 10.41 13.66 -9.86
CA ASN A 737 10.24 14.70 -8.85
C ASN A 737 10.78 16.02 -9.40
N GLU A 738 9.88 16.87 -9.90
CA GLU A 738 10.27 18.12 -10.55
C GLU A 738 11.04 19.08 -9.64
N LYS A 739 10.89 18.95 -8.31
CA LYS A 739 11.63 19.77 -7.35
C LYS A 739 13.14 19.59 -7.53
N ILE A 740 13.61 18.42 -8.00
CA ILE A 740 15.02 18.21 -8.27
C ILE A 740 15.57 19.27 -9.26
N PHE A 741 14.81 19.66 -10.28
CA PHE A 741 15.24 20.67 -11.23
C PHE A 741 15.41 22.04 -10.58
N GLN A 742 14.48 22.43 -9.69
CA GLN A 742 14.61 23.68 -8.95
C GLN A 742 15.85 23.67 -8.04
N LYS A 743 16.09 22.56 -7.33
CA LYS A 743 17.27 22.38 -6.47
C LYS A 743 18.57 22.43 -7.26
N LEU A 744 18.68 21.65 -8.33
CA LEU A 744 19.85 21.62 -9.21
C LEU A 744 20.10 22.96 -9.90
N LYS A 745 19.05 23.64 -10.37
CA LYS A 745 19.17 24.99 -10.96
C LYS A 745 19.70 26.01 -9.95
N THR A 746 19.21 25.94 -8.72
CA THR A 746 19.65 26.83 -7.62
C THR A 746 21.13 26.58 -7.29
N LEU A 747 21.52 25.31 -7.18
CA LEU A 747 22.91 24.90 -6.95
C LEU A 747 23.85 25.30 -8.09
N ARG A 748 23.41 25.11 -9.34
CA ARG A 748 24.19 25.50 -10.52
C ARG A 748 24.45 27.01 -10.55
N ASN A 749 23.46 27.80 -10.16
CA ASN A 749 23.56 29.26 -10.14
C ASN A 749 24.48 29.79 -9.03
N SER A 750 24.73 29.01 -7.97
CA SER A 750 25.66 29.38 -6.89
C SER A 750 27.11 28.96 -7.14
N ILE A 751 27.40 28.23 -8.22
CA ILE A 751 28.76 27.81 -8.60
C ILE A 751 29.33 28.83 -9.59
N ASP A 752 30.65 29.03 -9.61
CA ASP A 752 31.31 29.82 -10.67
C ASP A 752 32.06 28.95 -11.69
N ASP A 753 32.57 27.80 -11.26
CA ASP A 753 33.31 26.83 -12.07
C ASP A 753 32.49 26.34 -13.28
N LYS A 754 33.02 26.57 -14.48
CA LYS A 754 32.37 26.23 -15.75
C LYS A 754 32.19 24.73 -15.94
N VAL A 755 33.15 23.90 -15.52
CA VAL A 755 33.09 22.44 -15.67
C VAL A 755 31.99 21.87 -14.79
N LYS A 756 31.88 22.34 -13.54
CA LYS A 756 30.82 21.92 -12.61
C LYS A 756 29.43 22.37 -13.07
N LYS A 757 29.32 23.58 -13.64
CA LYS A 757 28.06 24.05 -14.26
C LYS A 757 27.64 23.19 -15.45
N ASP A 758 28.60 22.85 -16.30
CA ASP A 758 28.36 22.01 -17.47
C ASP A 758 27.92 20.60 -17.07
N PHE A 759 28.56 20.01 -16.07
CA PHE A 759 28.13 18.76 -15.45
C PHE A 759 26.67 18.82 -14.96
N LEU A 760 26.30 19.84 -14.18
CA LEU A 760 24.91 19.98 -13.71
C LEU A 760 23.91 20.15 -14.86
N ASN A 761 24.29 20.79 -15.96
CA ASN A 761 23.43 20.85 -17.15
C ASN A 761 23.24 19.46 -17.77
N CYS A 762 24.31 18.67 -17.89
CA CYS A 762 24.24 17.29 -18.41
C CYS A 762 23.32 16.42 -17.55
N VAL A 763 23.46 16.49 -16.22
CA VAL A 763 22.60 15.78 -15.27
C VAL A 763 21.14 16.20 -15.40
N MET A 764 20.87 17.50 -15.47
CA MET A 764 19.49 18.00 -15.67
C MET A 764 18.89 17.52 -16.98
N LEU A 765 19.66 17.50 -18.09
CA LEU A 765 19.19 16.94 -19.37
C LEU A 765 18.90 15.45 -19.25
N SER A 766 19.75 14.68 -18.57
CA SER A 766 19.57 13.25 -18.32
C SER A 766 18.26 12.97 -17.59
N ILE A 767 18.03 13.62 -16.44
CA ILE A 767 16.79 13.46 -15.67
C ILE A 767 15.57 13.83 -16.52
N ASP A 768 15.61 14.97 -17.22
CA ASP A 768 14.50 15.47 -18.03
C ASP A 768 14.15 14.50 -19.18
N TYR A 769 15.17 13.89 -19.79
CA TYR A 769 14.97 12.84 -20.80
C TYR A 769 14.26 11.62 -20.20
N PHE A 770 14.76 11.07 -19.09
CA PHE A 770 14.19 9.87 -18.46
C PHE A 770 12.84 10.10 -17.78
N TYR A 771 12.47 11.35 -17.53
CA TYR A 771 11.11 11.73 -17.12
C TYR A 771 10.11 11.72 -18.30
N GLY A 772 10.59 11.61 -19.54
CA GLY A 772 9.77 11.43 -20.72
C GLY A 772 9.80 12.59 -21.72
N ASN A 773 10.55 13.67 -21.46
CA ASN A 773 10.63 14.83 -22.36
C ASN A 773 11.58 14.61 -23.56
N PHE A 774 11.49 13.43 -24.18
CA PHE A 774 12.50 12.89 -25.09
C PHE A 774 12.86 13.82 -26.24
N SER A 775 11.91 14.18 -27.11
CA SER A 775 12.21 14.94 -28.34
C SER A 775 12.74 16.33 -28.02
N THR A 776 12.14 17.01 -27.04
CA THR A 776 12.56 18.35 -26.60
C THR A 776 13.99 18.34 -26.08
N VAL A 777 14.30 17.38 -25.20
CA VAL A 777 15.63 17.24 -24.60
C VAL A 777 16.64 16.81 -25.64
N TYR A 778 16.31 15.85 -26.50
CA TYR A 778 17.23 15.34 -27.52
C TYR A 778 17.61 16.44 -28.53
N ILE A 779 16.65 17.21 -29.04
CA ILE A 779 16.92 18.33 -29.95
C ILE A 779 17.80 19.39 -29.26
N LYS A 780 17.50 19.71 -27.99
CA LYS A 780 18.29 20.66 -27.21
C LYS A 780 19.72 20.15 -26.98
N MET A 781 19.86 18.87 -26.65
CA MET A 781 21.14 18.21 -26.44
C MET A 781 21.97 18.19 -27.72
N GLN A 782 21.41 17.80 -28.87
CA GLN A 782 22.14 17.79 -30.14
C GLN A 782 22.69 19.17 -30.52
N LYS A 783 21.95 20.24 -30.24
CA LYS A 783 22.40 21.62 -30.50
C LYS A 783 23.54 22.04 -29.57
N GLN A 784 23.49 21.64 -28.29
CA GLN A 784 24.46 22.07 -27.27
C GLN A 784 25.69 21.17 -27.20
N TYR A 785 25.50 19.87 -27.41
CA TYR A 785 26.49 18.81 -27.28
C TYR A 785 26.37 17.83 -28.47
N PRO A 786 26.86 18.20 -29.66
CA PRO A 786 26.85 17.32 -30.82
C PRO A 786 27.65 16.03 -30.57
N LEU A 787 27.13 14.89 -31.00
CA LEU A 787 27.72 13.57 -30.76
C LEU A 787 29.19 13.47 -31.21
N GLU A 788 29.51 14.02 -32.39
CA GLU A 788 30.88 14.03 -32.92
C GLU A 788 31.87 14.78 -32.02
N GLN A 789 31.41 15.84 -31.35
CA GLN A 789 32.24 16.58 -30.40
C GLN A 789 32.46 15.78 -29.13
N ILE A 790 31.44 15.05 -28.67
CA ILE A 790 31.52 14.22 -27.45
C ILE A 790 32.50 13.07 -27.64
N ILE A 791 32.34 12.28 -28.71
CA ILE A 791 33.14 11.05 -28.93
C ILE A 791 34.62 11.38 -29.10
N ASN A 792 34.94 12.52 -29.72
CA ASN A 792 36.31 12.95 -29.97
C ASN A 792 36.91 13.80 -28.83
N LYS A 793 36.14 14.10 -27.76
CA LYS A 793 36.59 14.97 -26.69
C LYS A 793 37.65 14.26 -25.83
N LYS A 794 38.81 14.91 -25.65
CA LYS A 794 39.80 14.48 -24.66
C LYS A 794 39.32 14.85 -23.25
N ILE A 795 39.02 13.86 -22.43
CA ILE A 795 38.54 14.02 -21.06
C ILE A 795 39.68 14.56 -20.18
N MET A 796 39.43 15.63 -19.42
CA MET A 796 40.45 16.23 -18.54
C MET A 796 40.32 15.82 -17.08
N ASN A 797 39.12 15.49 -16.60
CA ASN A 797 38.86 15.09 -15.21
C ASN A 797 37.59 14.23 -15.07
N ASN A 798 37.36 13.69 -13.86
CA ASN A 798 36.23 12.81 -13.56
C ASN A 798 34.86 13.52 -13.64
N ILE A 799 34.78 14.83 -13.35
CA ILE A 799 33.53 15.60 -13.42
C ILE A 799 33.05 15.70 -14.88
N GLU A 800 33.96 16.00 -15.81
CA GLU A 800 33.64 15.98 -17.24
C GLU A 800 33.24 14.58 -17.71
N LYS A 801 33.93 13.54 -17.21
CA LYS A 801 33.63 12.14 -17.54
C LYS A 801 32.19 11.79 -17.18
N TRP A 802 31.73 12.10 -15.97
CA TRP A 802 30.35 11.84 -15.53
C TRP A 802 29.32 12.62 -16.36
N GLY A 803 29.60 13.88 -16.68
CA GLY A 803 28.75 14.68 -17.55
C GLY A 803 28.59 14.05 -18.94
N ILE A 804 29.69 13.55 -19.53
CA ILE A 804 29.66 12.86 -20.83
C ILE A 804 28.87 11.55 -20.76
N PHE A 805 29.03 10.74 -19.71
CA PHE A 805 28.24 9.50 -19.55
C PHE A 805 26.74 9.79 -19.52
N ASN A 806 26.31 10.83 -18.80
CA ASN A 806 24.92 11.28 -18.80
C ASN A 806 24.42 11.60 -20.22
N LEU A 807 25.19 12.34 -21.02
CA LEU A 807 24.82 12.65 -22.41
C LEU A 807 24.81 11.41 -23.32
N LEU A 808 25.80 10.53 -23.18
CA LEU A 808 25.90 9.31 -23.99
C LEU A 808 24.78 8.33 -23.66
N SER A 809 24.26 8.30 -22.43
CA SER A 809 23.08 7.50 -22.10
C SER A 809 21.84 7.93 -22.90
N ILE A 810 21.64 9.23 -23.12
CA ILE A 810 20.56 9.77 -23.95
C ILE A 810 20.79 9.41 -25.43
N TYR A 811 22.00 9.62 -25.94
CA TYR A 811 22.34 9.22 -27.32
C TYR A 811 22.19 7.71 -27.53
N GLY A 812 22.54 6.90 -26.53
CA GLY A 812 22.30 5.47 -26.48
C GLY A 812 20.83 5.17 -26.71
N MET A 813 19.92 5.72 -25.89
CA MET A 813 18.48 5.53 -26.06
C MET A 813 17.99 5.88 -27.48
N GLU A 814 18.60 6.87 -28.13
CA GLU A 814 18.26 7.32 -29.49
C GLU A 814 18.92 6.54 -30.64
N GLY A 815 19.62 5.44 -30.35
CA GLY A 815 20.17 4.55 -31.37
C GLY A 815 21.67 4.65 -31.59
N HIS A 816 22.41 5.28 -30.67
CA HIS A 816 23.86 5.44 -30.74
C HIS A 816 24.61 4.57 -29.70
N GLN A 817 24.03 3.45 -29.28
CA GLN A 817 24.64 2.52 -28.30
C GLN A 817 26.06 2.08 -28.69
N TYR A 818 26.34 1.89 -29.99
CA TYR A 818 27.69 1.56 -30.47
C TYR A 818 28.74 2.58 -30.01
N TYR A 819 28.43 3.88 -30.10
CA TYR A 819 29.35 4.94 -29.69
C TYR A 819 29.47 5.08 -28.18
N GLU A 820 28.37 4.81 -27.47
CA GLU A 820 28.37 4.74 -26.01
C GLU A 820 29.30 3.61 -25.52
N VAL A 821 29.18 2.40 -26.08
CA VAL A 821 30.05 1.26 -25.76
C VAL A 821 31.50 1.58 -26.09
N LYS A 822 31.77 2.14 -27.27
CA LYS A 822 33.12 2.54 -27.67
C LYS A 822 33.74 3.52 -26.66
N PHE A 823 32.99 4.53 -26.23
CA PHE A 823 33.44 5.49 -25.24
C PHE A 823 33.67 4.84 -23.86
N ALA A 824 32.76 3.97 -23.43
CA ALA A 824 32.86 3.27 -22.15
C ALA A 824 34.11 2.38 -22.09
N LEU A 825 34.40 1.64 -23.17
CA LEU A 825 35.58 0.77 -23.27
C LEU A 825 36.88 1.56 -23.21
N ASN A 826 36.97 2.69 -23.92
CA ASN A 826 38.12 3.61 -23.82
C ASN A 826 38.35 4.15 -22.40
N ASN A 827 37.34 4.03 -21.52
CA ASN A 827 37.37 4.45 -20.12
C ASN A 827 37.38 3.27 -19.14
N ASN A 828 37.67 2.04 -19.61
CA ASN A 828 37.68 0.80 -18.84
C ASN A 828 36.36 0.53 -18.09
N ILE A 829 35.22 0.83 -18.72
CA ILE A 829 33.88 0.59 -18.19
C ILE A 829 33.13 -0.30 -19.19
N LEU A 830 32.47 -1.35 -18.68
CA LEU A 830 31.55 -2.14 -19.49
C LEU A 830 30.17 -1.49 -19.44
N SER A 831 29.68 -0.97 -20.57
CA SER A 831 28.32 -0.41 -20.66
C SER A 831 27.28 -1.53 -20.82
N PRO A 832 26.10 -1.42 -20.18
CA PRO A 832 24.95 -2.29 -20.46
C PRO A 832 24.62 -2.37 -21.95
N SER A 833 24.83 -1.28 -22.70
CA SER A 833 24.62 -1.15 -24.15
C SER A 833 25.41 -2.17 -25.00
N THR A 834 26.33 -2.92 -24.41
CA THR A 834 26.99 -4.08 -25.05
C THR A 834 26.00 -5.17 -25.46
N PHE A 835 24.93 -5.36 -24.68
CA PHE A 835 23.84 -6.28 -25.04
C PHE A 835 23.11 -5.81 -26.30
N GLU A 836 22.71 -4.53 -26.36
CA GLU A 836 21.91 -3.96 -27.43
C GLU A 836 22.65 -4.05 -28.78
N ILE A 837 23.96 -3.87 -28.78
CA ILE A 837 24.79 -4.04 -29.98
C ILE A 837 25.14 -5.50 -30.27
N GLY A 838 24.71 -6.46 -29.46
CA GLY A 838 24.87 -7.89 -29.70
C GLY A 838 26.24 -8.50 -29.36
N GLU A 839 27.01 -7.91 -28.44
CA GLU A 839 28.26 -8.47 -27.88
C GLU A 839 27.96 -9.50 -26.78
N TYR A 840 27.27 -10.59 -27.13
CA TYR A 840 26.70 -11.51 -26.15
C TYR A 840 27.74 -12.33 -25.39
N GLU A 841 28.89 -12.63 -25.99
CA GLU A 841 29.91 -13.41 -25.28
C GLU A 841 30.47 -12.69 -24.06
N ILE A 842 30.89 -11.43 -24.23
CA ILE A 842 31.44 -10.64 -23.13
C ILE A 842 30.36 -10.26 -22.12
N THR A 843 29.15 -9.93 -22.57
CA THR A 843 28.03 -9.63 -21.68
C THR A 843 27.66 -10.85 -20.83
N LYS A 844 27.69 -12.06 -21.40
CA LYS A 844 27.45 -13.30 -20.66
C LYS A 844 28.52 -13.54 -19.59
N LYS A 845 29.81 -13.46 -19.96
CA LYS A 845 30.93 -13.61 -19.00
C LYS A 845 30.79 -12.63 -17.84
N TYR A 846 30.41 -11.39 -18.13
CA TYR A 846 30.15 -10.38 -17.11
C TYR A 846 29.07 -10.81 -16.11
N PHE A 847 27.92 -11.29 -16.57
CA PHE A 847 26.85 -11.71 -15.66
C PHE A 847 27.07 -13.03 -14.93
N ASP A 848 27.86 -13.94 -15.50
CA ASP A 848 28.20 -15.22 -14.88
C ASP A 848 29.21 -15.03 -13.73
N ASN A 849 30.18 -14.12 -13.88
CA ASN A 849 31.26 -13.91 -12.90
C ASN A 849 31.00 -12.74 -11.93
N TYR A 850 30.24 -11.71 -12.33
CA TYR A 850 30.02 -10.52 -11.51
C TYR A 850 28.68 -10.58 -10.75
N LEU A 851 28.72 -11.13 -9.53
CA LEU A 851 27.58 -11.19 -8.58
C LEU A 851 26.98 -9.81 -8.19
N ASN A 852 27.63 -8.71 -8.56
CA ASN A 852 27.34 -7.35 -8.06
C ASN A 852 26.65 -6.43 -9.09
N ALA A 853 26.19 -6.91 -10.25
CA ALA A 853 25.58 -6.07 -11.27
C ALA A 853 24.10 -5.72 -10.92
N LYS A 854 23.88 -4.89 -9.89
CA LYS A 854 22.54 -4.48 -9.43
C LYS A 854 21.68 -3.83 -10.53
N ASN A 855 22.31 -3.07 -11.43
CA ASN A 855 21.61 -2.19 -12.39
C ASN A 855 21.27 -2.85 -13.74
N SER A 856 21.61 -4.13 -13.93
CA SER A 856 21.53 -4.81 -15.23
C SER A 856 20.71 -6.10 -15.16
N THR A 857 19.82 -6.20 -14.18
CA THR A 857 19.00 -7.41 -14.00
C THR A 857 18.10 -7.64 -15.20
N PHE A 858 17.57 -6.58 -15.83
CA PHE A 858 16.80 -6.70 -17.06
C PHE A 858 17.63 -7.22 -18.24
N THR A 859 18.76 -6.59 -18.52
CA THR A 859 19.71 -7.02 -19.56
C THR A 859 20.12 -8.48 -19.37
N LYS A 860 20.33 -8.94 -18.13
CA LYS A 860 20.66 -10.32 -17.82
C LYS A 860 19.56 -11.28 -18.26
N TYR A 861 18.31 -11.05 -17.87
CA TYR A 861 17.21 -11.95 -18.23
C TYR A 861 16.89 -11.91 -19.73
N GLU A 862 17.02 -10.74 -20.37
CA GLU A 862 16.90 -10.59 -21.82
C GLU A 862 18.02 -11.32 -22.58
N LEU A 863 19.26 -11.27 -22.10
CA LEU A 863 20.36 -12.07 -22.64
C LEU A 863 20.10 -13.56 -22.48
N MET A 864 19.63 -14.00 -21.32
CA MET A 864 19.27 -15.41 -21.09
C MET A 864 18.13 -15.84 -22.02
N LEU A 865 17.14 -14.98 -22.27
CA LEU A 865 16.08 -15.23 -23.23
C LEU A 865 16.64 -15.38 -24.65
N ASN A 866 17.44 -14.42 -25.11
CA ASN A 866 17.97 -14.37 -26.47
C ASN A 866 19.01 -15.48 -26.75
N THR A 867 19.60 -16.05 -25.70
CA THR A 867 20.52 -17.20 -25.78
C THR A 867 19.87 -18.54 -25.46
N ASN A 868 18.54 -18.58 -25.28
CA ASN A 868 17.76 -19.78 -24.91
C ASN A 868 18.19 -20.44 -23.57
N ASN A 869 18.70 -19.66 -22.62
CA ASN A 869 19.15 -20.10 -21.29
C ASN A 869 18.25 -19.60 -20.15
N LEU A 870 17.10 -18.98 -20.43
CA LEU A 870 16.20 -18.42 -19.42
C LEU A 870 15.43 -19.51 -18.65
N ASP A 871 15.51 -19.46 -17.32
CA ASP A 871 14.64 -20.19 -16.41
C ASP A 871 13.44 -19.31 -16.02
N THR A 872 12.25 -19.67 -16.48
CA THR A 872 11.01 -18.90 -16.25
C THR A 872 10.54 -18.96 -14.80
N GLU A 873 10.83 -20.04 -14.06
CA GLU A 873 10.45 -20.17 -12.65
C GLU A 873 11.32 -19.28 -11.75
N VAL A 874 12.61 -19.15 -12.07
CA VAL A 874 13.50 -18.19 -11.40
C VAL A 874 13.05 -16.75 -11.66
N LEU A 875 12.69 -16.42 -12.90
CA LEU A 875 12.19 -15.10 -13.26
C LEU A 875 10.89 -14.75 -12.53
N LYS A 876 9.92 -15.68 -12.45
CA LYS A 876 8.67 -15.47 -11.69
C LYS A 876 8.94 -15.19 -10.21
N LYS A 877 9.81 -15.97 -9.58
CA LYS A 877 10.22 -15.74 -8.17
C LYS A 877 10.88 -14.38 -8.00
N TYR A 878 11.69 -13.95 -8.97
CA TYR A 878 12.29 -12.62 -8.95
C TYR A 878 11.23 -11.52 -9.04
N ILE A 879 10.28 -11.61 -9.99
CA ILE A 879 9.15 -10.66 -10.12
C ILE A 879 8.37 -10.53 -8.80
N GLN A 880 8.07 -11.66 -8.16
CA GLN A 880 7.36 -11.69 -6.87
C GLN A 880 8.17 -11.09 -5.71
N SER A 881 9.50 -11.05 -5.82
CA SER A 881 10.39 -10.48 -4.80
C SER A 881 10.60 -8.96 -4.91
N LEU A 882 10.17 -8.35 -6.01
CA LEU A 882 10.29 -6.92 -6.26
C LEU A 882 9.44 -6.11 -5.28
N TYR A 883 9.98 -5.00 -4.79
CA TYR A 883 9.26 -4.07 -3.93
C TYR A 883 8.03 -3.49 -4.65
N THR A 884 7.03 -3.06 -3.88
CA THR A 884 5.74 -2.60 -4.41
C THR A 884 5.92 -1.50 -5.46
N THR A 885 6.80 -0.52 -5.21
CA THR A 885 7.06 0.64 -6.09
C THR A 885 8.07 0.39 -7.22
N GLN A 886 8.65 -0.80 -7.36
CA GLN A 886 9.57 -1.13 -8.47
C GLN A 886 8.82 -1.39 -9.79
N PHE A 887 8.06 -0.40 -10.26
CA PHE A 887 7.17 -0.54 -11.41
C PHE A 887 7.91 -0.79 -12.72
N ILE A 888 9.05 -0.13 -12.95
CA ILE A 888 9.88 -0.30 -14.14
C ILE A 888 10.38 -1.75 -14.23
N ASP A 889 10.97 -2.27 -13.16
CA ASP A 889 11.46 -3.65 -13.11
C ASP A 889 10.32 -4.64 -13.31
N LYS A 890 9.17 -4.43 -12.65
CA LYS A 890 7.99 -5.31 -12.82
C LYS A 890 7.53 -5.35 -14.28
N ILE A 891 7.47 -4.21 -14.96
CA ILE A 891 7.10 -4.14 -16.38
C ILE A 891 8.13 -4.87 -17.25
N GLN A 892 9.40 -4.55 -17.10
CA GLN A 892 10.50 -5.15 -17.87
C GLN A 892 10.58 -6.67 -17.69
N MET A 893 10.46 -7.15 -16.44
CA MET A 893 10.50 -8.58 -16.13
C MET A 893 9.25 -9.29 -16.64
N THR A 894 8.07 -8.68 -16.52
CA THR A 894 6.83 -9.24 -17.07
C THR A 894 6.87 -9.28 -18.59
N TYR A 895 7.46 -8.28 -19.24
CA TYR A 895 7.69 -8.27 -20.68
C TYR A 895 8.60 -9.44 -21.10
N THR A 896 9.72 -9.63 -20.39
CA THR A 896 10.64 -10.77 -20.63
C THR A 896 9.89 -12.11 -20.49
N LEU A 897 9.11 -12.26 -19.41
CA LEU A 897 8.34 -13.47 -19.14
C LEU A 897 7.26 -13.73 -20.21
N LEU A 898 6.58 -12.68 -20.70
CA LEU A 898 5.59 -12.77 -21.77
C LEU A 898 6.22 -13.27 -23.07
N LYS A 899 7.41 -12.77 -23.43
CA LYS A 899 8.18 -13.23 -24.60
C LYS A 899 8.61 -14.69 -24.46
N ALA A 900 9.01 -15.11 -23.27
CA ALA A 900 9.44 -16.48 -22.99
C ALA A 900 8.27 -17.49 -22.98
N GLN A 901 7.18 -17.15 -22.30
CA GLN A 901 6.07 -18.07 -22.07
C GLN A 901 4.73 -17.33 -21.95
N LYS A 902 4.09 -17.08 -23.09
CA LYS A 902 2.83 -16.31 -23.20
C LYS A 902 1.73 -16.74 -22.21
N THR A 903 1.59 -18.04 -21.92
CA THR A 903 0.51 -18.59 -21.07
C THR A 903 0.61 -18.18 -19.60
N GLU A 904 1.80 -17.82 -19.13
CA GLU A 904 2.07 -17.49 -17.71
C GLU A 904 1.70 -16.05 -17.34
N VAL A 905 1.50 -15.18 -18.33
CA VAL A 905 1.14 -13.78 -18.12
C VAL A 905 -0.30 -13.59 -18.60
N THR A 906 -1.22 -13.24 -17.70
CA THR A 906 -2.62 -12.99 -18.04
C THR A 906 -2.84 -11.52 -18.43
N LEU A 907 -3.95 -11.22 -19.13
CA LEU A 907 -4.34 -9.82 -19.39
C LEU A 907 -4.54 -9.03 -18.09
N LYS A 908 -5.01 -9.69 -17.03
CA LYS A 908 -5.15 -9.09 -15.69
C LYS A 908 -3.79 -8.70 -15.11
N ASP A 909 -2.77 -9.53 -15.29
CA ASP A 909 -1.41 -9.23 -14.81
C ASP A 909 -0.83 -8.02 -15.54
N ILE A 910 -1.03 -7.92 -16.86
CA ILE A 910 -0.59 -6.77 -17.66
C ILE A 910 -1.32 -5.49 -17.23
N LYS A 911 -2.64 -5.54 -17.06
CA LYS A 911 -3.45 -4.38 -16.64
C LYS A 911 -3.04 -3.82 -15.27
N LYS A 912 -2.63 -4.70 -14.34
CA LYS A 912 -2.13 -4.33 -13.00
C LYS A 912 -0.78 -3.62 -13.00
N LEU A 913 -0.03 -3.63 -14.11
CA LEU A 913 1.26 -2.94 -14.17
C LEU A 913 1.06 -1.42 -14.19
N ILE A 914 1.84 -0.72 -13.37
CA ILE A 914 1.79 0.74 -13.23
C ILE A 914 2.74 1.37 -14.25
N ILE A 915 2.22 2.29 -15.05
CA ILE A 915 3.03 3.08 -15.97
C ILE A 915 3.61 4.29 -15.22
N THR A 916 4.92 4.50 -15.29
CA THR A 916 5.62 5.60 -14.59
C THR A 916 6.37 6.54 -15.52
N ASN A 917 6.64 6.10 -16.74
CA ASN A 917 7.29 6.89 -17.77
C ASN A 917 6.83 6.40 -19.16
N PRO A 918 7.05 7.17 -20.24
CA PRO A 918 6.59 6.78 -21.57
C PRO A 918 7.19 5.45 -22.09
N PHE A 919 8.39 5.07 -21.63
CA PHE A 919 8.99 3.77 -21.98
C PHE A 919 8.17 2.60 -21.43
N THR A 920 7.81 2.66 -20.15
CA THR A 920 6.94 1.66 -19.51
C THR A 920 5.55 1.62 -20.12
N ASP A 921 5.03 2.77 -20.59
CA ASP A 921 3.77 2.84 -21.34
C ASP A 921 3.87 2.11 -22.68
N GLY A 922 4.95 2.35 -23.42
CA GLY A 922 5.25 1.67 -24.67
C GLY A 922 5.33 0.15 -24.51
N LEU A 923 6.08 -0.33 -23.50
CA LEU A 923 6.18 -1.76 -23.20
C LEU A 923 4.83 -2.36 -22.79
N LYS A 924 4.06 -1.70 -21.91
CA LYS A 924 2.72 -2.19 -21.52
C LYS A 924 1.77 -2.24 -22.72
N THR A 925 1.81 -1.24 -23.59
CA THR A 925 1.02 -1.20 -24.83
C THR A 925 1.40 -2.36 -25.75
N LEU A 926 2.70 -2.62 -25.92
CA LEU A 926 3.22 -3.76 -26.71
C LEU A 926 2.79 -5.10 -26.12
N MET A 927 2.87 -5.26 -24.80
CA MET A 927 2.44 -6.47 -24.10
C MET A 927 0.95 -6.76 -24.28
N LEU A 928 0.10 -5.71 -24.22
CA LEU A 928 -1.33 -5.85 -24.52
C LEU A 928 -1.55 -6.31 -25.97
N ALA A 929 -0.84 -5.71 -26.94
CA ALA A 929 -0.89 -6.13 -28.34
C ALA A 929 -0.48 -7.59 -28.53
N ILE A 930 0.54 -8.08 -27.79
CA ILE A 930 0.98 -9.48 -27.86
C ILE A 930 -0.06 -10.45 -27.27
N LYS A 931 -0.85 -10.01 -26.26
CA LYS A 931 -1.70 -10.90 -25.45
C LYS A 931 -3.16 -10.94 -25.89
N ASP A 932 -3.69 -9.86 -26.47
CA ASP A 932 -5.10 -9.74 -26.83
C ASP A 932 -5.41 -10.34 -28.22
N GLU A 933 -5.12 -11.64 -28.41
CA GLU A 933 -5.18 -12.33 -29.70
C GLU A 933 -6.61 -12.51 -30.28
N LYS A 934 -7.68 -12.06 -29.60
CA LYS A 934 -9.07 -12.16 -30.07
C LYS A 934 -9.66 -10.85 -30.62
N GLU A 935 -9.07 -9.70 -30.31
CA GLU A 935 -9.50 -8.35 -30.76
C GLU A 935 -8.32 -7.44 -31.16
N THR A 936 -7.17 -8.02 -31.55
CA THR A 936 -5.95 -7.24 -31.82
C THR A 936 -6.08 -6.43 -33.12
N SER A 937 -6.29 -5.12 -33.00
CA SER A 937 -6.09 -4.22 -34.12
C SER A 937 -4.60 -3.99 -34.34
N LYS A 938 -4.14 -4.02 -35.60
CA LYS A 938 -2.83 -3.53 -36.04
C LYS A 938 -2.43 -2.22 -35.35
N GLU A 939 -3.42 -1.38 -35.08
CA GLU A 939 -3.31 -0.09 -34.40
C GLU A 939 -2.65 -0.22 -33.01
N MET A 940 -2.85 -1.31 -32.26
CA MET A 940 -2.19 -1.47 -30.95
C MET A 940 -0.67 -1.68 -31.09
N TYR A 941 -0.23 -2.47 -32.07
CA TYR A 941 1.19 -2.62 -32.38
C TYR A 941 1.79 -1.31 -32.87
N GLU A 942 1.10 -0.62 -33.78
CA GLU A 942 1.55 0.67 -34.32
C GLU A 942 1.67 1.74 -33.22
N LYS A 943 0.68 1.79 -32.32
CA LYS A 943 0.72 2.67 -31.13
C LYS A 943 1.87 2.32 -30.18
N ALA A 944 2.15 1.05 -29.98
CA ALA A 944 3.30 0.62 -29.17
C ALA A 944 4.62 1.06 -29.82
N ILE A 945 4.75 0.86 -31.14
CA ILE A 945 5.91 1.29 -31.95
C ILE A 945 6.10 2.81 -31.85
N GLU A 946 5.02 3.60 -31.97
CA GLU A 946 5.08 5.05 -31.81
C GLU A 946 5.60 5.47 -30.43
N LYS A 947 5.02 4.90 -29.35
CA LYS A 947 5.40 5.20 -27.97
C LYS A 947 6.85 4.82 -27.65
N LEU A 948 7.37 3.77 -28.27
CA LEU A 948 8.73 3.27 -28.05
C LEU A 948 9.79 4.00 -28.89
N TYR A 949 9.40 4.90 -29.79
CA TYR A 949 10.31 5.52 -30.78
C TYR A 949 11.64 6.02 -30.22
N HIS A 950 11.63 6.63 -29.03
CA HIS A 950 12.80 7.21 -28.37
C HIS A 950 13.66 6.19 -27.63
N ILE A 951 13.18 4.98 -27.43
CA ILE A 951 13.93 3.86 -26.84
C ILE A 951 14.27 2.89 -27.97
N LYS A 952 15.27 3.25 -28.76
CA LYS A 952 15.47 2.79 -30.14
C LYS A 952 15.63 1.27 -30.27
N TYR A 953 16.28 0.62 -29.32
CA TYR A 953 16.39 -0.85 -29.32
C TYR A 953 15.01 -1.51 -29.25
N TYR A 954 14.19 -1.12 -28.28
CA TYR A 954 12.85 -1.68 -28.09
C TYR A 954 11.84 -1.19 -29.14
N TYR A 955 12.06 -0.02 -29.76
CA TYR A 955 11.35 0.40 -30.97
C TYR A 955 11.57 -0.58 -32.13
N VAL A 956 12.82 -0.96 -32.40
CA VAL A 956 13.16 -1.92 -33.46
C VAL A 956 12.68 -3.33 -33.10
N GLU A 957 12.76 -3.72 -31.82
CA GLU A 957 12.18 -4.99 -31.35
C GLU A 957 10.64 -5.02 -31.50
N ALA A 958 9.95 -3.92 -31.22
CA ALA A 958 8.49 -3.84 -31.43
C ALA A 958 8.13 -4.03 -32.92
N ILE A 959 8.93 -3.48 -33.84
CA ILE A 959 8.78 -3.71 -35.29
C ILE A 959 9.00 -5.19 -35.63
N LEU A 960 9.97 -5.86 -35.01
CA LEU A 960 10.21 -7.29 -35.20
C LEU A 960 8.98 -8.10 -34.78
N LEU A 961 8.47 -7.86 -33.57
CA LEU A 961 7.29 -8.57 -33.06
C LEU A 961 6.02 -8.27 -33.87
N TYR A 962 5.86 -7.03 -34.36
CA TYR A 962 4.77 -6.69 -35.26
C TYR A 962 4.91 -7.39 -36.62
N SER A 963 6.12 -7.48 -37.17
CA SER A 963 6.39 -8.22 -38.42
C SER A 963 6.08 -9.71 -38.25
N GLU A 964 6.43 -10.30 -37.09
CA GLU A 964 6.05 -11.69 -36.75
C GLU A 964 4.53 -11.86 -36.73
N TYR A 965 3.80 -10.92 -36.12
CA TYR A 965 2.34 -10.90 -36.11
C TYR A 965 1.75 -10.80 -37.52
N LEU A 966 2.16 -9.81 -38.31
CA LEU A 966 1.70 -9.60 -39.70
C LEU A 966 1.95 -10.83 -40.57
N LYS A 967 3.12 -11.48 -40.42
CA LYS A 967 3.43 -12.74 -41.11
C LYS A 967 2.46 -13.85 -40.73
N ASN A 968 2.14 -13.98 -39.45
CA ASN A 968 1.23 -15.02 -38.95
C ASN A 968 -0.20 -14.83 -39.48
N ILE A 969 -0.68 -13.59 -39.56
CA ILE A 969 -2.01 -13.27 -40.12
C ILE A 969 -2.01 -13.13 -41.65
N LYS A 970 -0.85 -13.28 -42.31
CA LYS A 970 -0.64 -13.17 -43.76
C LYS A 970 -1.07 -11.81 -44.33
N ASP A 971 -0.63 -10.76 -43.67
CA ASP A 971 -0.95 -9.39 -44.05
C ASP A 971 0.06 -8.79 -45.05
N ASP A 972 -0.44 -7.98 -45.99
CA ASP A 972 0.37 -7.37 -47.05
C ASP A 972 1.41 -6.35 -46.53
N ASP A 973 1.17 -5.76 -45.35
CA ASP A 973 2.11 -4.80 -44.74
C ASP A 973 3.39 -5.49 -44.22
N PHE A 974 3.41 -6.83 -44.14
CA PHE A 974 4.55 -7.60 -43.61
C PHE A 974 5.89 -7.22 -44.25
N GLU A 975 5.96 -7.19 -45.58
CA GLU A 975 7.20 -6.90 -46.32
C GLU A 975 7.71 -5.48 -46.08
N ILE A 976 6.79 -4.52 -45.86
CA ILE A 976 7.13 -3.12 -45.60
C ILE A 976 7.80 -3.01 -44.22
N TRP A 977 7.19 -3.61 -43.20
CA TRP A 977 7.69 -3.57 -41.83
C TRP A 977 8.96 -4.40 -41.64
N LEU A 978 9.07 -5.55 -42.33
CA LEU A 978 10.27 -6.38 -42.34
C LEU A 978 11.49 -5.60 -42.85
N LYS A 979 11.38 -4.95 -44.02
CA LYS A 979 12.47 -4.16 -44.60
C LYS A 979 12.85 -2.96 -43.73
N LYS A 980 11.85 -2.24 -43.22
CA LYS A 980 12.08 -1.14 -42.27
C LYS A 980 12.85 -1.60 -41.04
N GLY A 981 12.50 -2.76 -40.48
CA GLY A 981 13.18 -3.37 -39.34
C GLY A 981 14.62 -3.78 -39.64
N GLN A 982 14.87 -4.39 -40.81
CA GLN A 982 16.21 -4.74 -41.28
C GLN A 982 17.11 -3.51 -41.43
N GLU A 983 16.62 -2.46 -42.10
CA GLU A 983 17.37 -1.21 -42.28
C GLU A 983 17.71 -0.54 -40.95
N LEU A 984 16.73 -0.44 -40.04
CA LEU A 984 16.94 0.19 -38.73
C LEU A 984 17.92 -0.61 -37.86
N SER A 985 17.75 -1.94 -37.78
CA SER A 985 18.65 -2.79 -36.98
C SER A 985 20.07 -2.79 -37.52
N PHE A 986 20.25 -2.73 -38.84
CA PHE A 986 21.56 -2.57 -39.47
C PHE A 986 22.20 -1.19 -39.14
N ASN A 987 21.46 -0.10 -39.36
CA ASN A 987 21.97 1.26 -39.18
C ASN A 987 22.33 1.59 -37.72
N HIS A 988 21.61 1.01 -36.75
CA HIS A 988 21.87 1.19 -35.32
C HIS A 988 22.82 0.13 -34.72
N TYR A 989 23.34 -0.79 -35.53
CA TYR A 989 24.23 -1.88 -35.10
C TYR A 989 23.59 -2.87 -34.11
N TYR A 990 22.27 -3.08 -34.18
CA TYR A 990 21.54 -4.06 -33.37
C TYR A 990 21.64 -5.46 -33.97
N ARG A 991 22.82 -6.05 -33.88
CA ARG A 991 23.19 -7.28 -34.58
C ARG A 991 22.25 -8.46 -34.34
N TYR A 992 21.84 -8.68 -33.10
CA TYR A 992 20.89 -9.75 -32.77
C TYR A 992 19.51 -9.51 -33.41
N LEU A 993 19.00 -8.27 -33.39
CA LEU A 993 17.71 -7.96 -34.03
C LEU A 993 17.81 -8.10 -35.56
N PHE A 994 18.91 -7.66 -36.17
CA PHE A 994 19.15 -7.85 -37.60
C PHE A 994 19.20 -9.35 -37.98
N HIS A 995 19.87 -10.16 -37.16
CA HIS A 995 19.83 -11.62 -37.28
C HIS A 995 18.40 -12.18 -37.22
N ARG A 996 17.60 -11.72 -36.24
CA ARG A 996 16.20 -12.14 -36.08
C ARG A 996 15.33 -11.77 -37.28
N PHE A 997 15.48 -10.58 -37.84
CA PHE A 997 14.78 -10.19 -39.07
C PHE A 997 15.16 -11.08 -40.27
N ASN A 998 16.45 -11.37 -40.44
CA ASN A 998 16.93 -12.25 -41.51
C ASN A 998 16.41 -13.70 -41.35
N CYS A 999 16.27 -14.17 -40.10
CA CYS A 999 15.64 -15.45 -39.80
C CYS A 999 14.14 -15.42 -40.12
N LEU A 1000 13.45 -14.33 -39.78
CA LEU A 1000 12.04 -14.13 -40.07
C LEU A 1000 11.76 -14.10 -41.58
N GLU A 1001 12.57 -13.39 -42.37
CA GLU A 1001 12.49 -13.36 -43.84
C GLU A 1001 12.62 -14.77 -44.44
N LYS A 1002 13.69 -15.48 -44.06
CA LYS A 1002 14.01 -16.82 -44.61
C LYS A 1002 13.18 -17.95 -44.02
N ASN A 1003 12.38 -17.67 -43.00
CA ASN A 1003 11.61 -18.65 -42.23
C ASN A 1003 12.47 -19.77 -41.62
N ILE A 1004 13.63 -19.40 -41.08
CA ILE A 1004 14.61 -20.30 -40.45
C ILE A 1004 14.76 -19.99 -38.96
N ARG A 1005 15.26 -20.95 -38.18
CA ARG A 1005 15.61 -20.77 -36.76
C ARG A 1005 17.05 -21.21 -36.54
N ILE A 1006 17.98 -20.26 -36.70
CA ILE A 1006 19.42 -20.47 -36.47
C ILE A 1006 19.79 -19.72 -35.19
N GLN A 1007 20.77 -20.23 -34.44
CA GLN A 1007 21.30 -19.54 -33.27
C GLN A 1007 22.15 -18.33 -33.68
N TYR A 1008 22.06 -17.24 -32.91
CA TYR A 1008 22.87 -16.06 -33.14
C TYR A 1008 24.36 -16.33 -32.84
N ASN A 1009 25.22 -15.90 -33.75
CA ASN A 1009 26.67 -15.83 -33.57
C ASN A 1009 27.13 -14.40 -33.92
N GLU A 1010 27.84 -13.75 -32.99
CA GLU A 1010 28.26 -12.36 -33.16
C GLU A 1010 29.33 -12.16 -34.24
N ASP A 1011 30.10 -13.22 -34.59
CA ASP A 1011 31.09 -13.20 -35.67
C ASP A 1011 30.47 -13.06 -37.07
N ASP A 1012 29.23 -13.53 -37.24
CA ASP A 1012 28.50 -13.46 -38.53
C ASP A 1012 28.00 -12.04 -38.86
N TYR A 1013 28.07 -11.14 -37.87
CA TYR A 1013 27.58 -9.77 -37.95
C TYR A 1013 28.67 -8.82 -37.43
N PRO A 1014 29.67 -8.42 -38.24
CA PRO A 1014 30.76 -7.58 -37.75
C PRO A 1014 30.32 -6.14 -37.48
N LEU A 1015 30.84 -5.54 -36.40
CA LEU A 1015 30.75 -4.11 -36.12
C LEU A 1015 31.73 -3.29 -37.01
N PRO A 1016 31.56 -1.96 -37.13
CA PRO A 1016 32.48 -1.11 -37.90
C PRO A 1016 33.93 -1.18 -37.41
N GLU A 1017 34.14 -1.39 -36.12
CA GLU A 1017 35.43 -1.55 -35.48
C GLU A 1017 35.38 -2.74 -34.53
N LYS A 1018 36.45 -3.54 -34.48
CA LYS A 1018 36.56 -4.64 -33.51
C LYS A 1018 36.96 -4.07 -32.16
N PHE A 1019 36.11 -4.27 -31.15
CA PHE A 1019 36.39 -3.81 -29.79
C PHE A 1019 37.41 -4.70 -29.06
N ASP A 1020 38.25 -4.06 -28.24
CA ASP A 1020 39.19 -4.74 -27.35
C ASP A 1020 38.67 -4.74 -25.91
N TYR A 1021 38.34 -5.94 -25.41
CA TYR A 1021 37.82 -6.15 -24.05
C TYR A 1021 38.91 -6.56 -23.05
N THR A 1022 40.18 -6.58 -23.43
CA THR A 1022 41.28 -7.11 -22.60
C THR A 1022 41.34 -6.46 -21.21
N GLU A 1023 41.22 -5.13 -21.13
CA GLU A 1023 41.23 -4.41 -19.85
C GLU A 1023 39.96 -4.62 -19.03
N ILE A 1024 38.80 -4.81 -19.68
CA ILE A 1024 37.54 -5.15 -19.01
C ILE A 1024 37.63 -6.54 -18.38
N ILE A 1025 38.12 -7.53 -19.14
CA ILE A 1025 38.29 -8.90 -18.68
C ILE A 1025 39.19 -8.94 -17.45
N LYS A 1026 40.31 -8.19 -17.46
CA LYS A 1026 41.18 -8.04 -16.29
C LYS A 1026 40.48 -7.37 -15.11
N LYS A 1027 39.78 -6.25 -15.34
CA LYS A 1027 39.17 -5.44 -14.29
C LYS A 1027 38.05 -6.18 -13.55
N TYR A 1028 37.25 -6.97 -14.27
CA TYR A 1028 36.11 -7.67 -13.71
C TYR A 1028 36.34 -9.18 -13.49
N GLU A 1029 37.56 -9.66 -13.74
CA GLU A 1029 37.97 -11.07 -13.59
C GLU A 1029 37.08 -12.04 -14.40
N LEU A 1030 36.88 -11.73 -15.70
CA LEU A 1030 35.91 -12.39 -16.58
C LEU A 1030 36.42 -13.62 -17.34
#